data_AF-A0A6B3LLE9-F1
#
_entry.id   AF-A0A6B3LLE9-F1
#
_cell.length_a   1.000
_cell.length_b   1.000
_cell.length_c   1.000
_cell.angle_alpha   90.00
_cell.angle_beta   90.00
_cell.angle_gamma   90.00
#
_symmetry.space_group_name_H-M   'P 1'
#
loop_
_entity.id
_entity.type
_entity.pdbx_description
1 polymer ?
#
loop_
_entity_poly.entity_id
_entity_poly.type
_entity_poly.pdbx_seq_one_letter_code
_entity_poly.pdbx_strand_id
1 'polypeptide(L)'
;MTVDQVVLRVSESISLFIVLPYLAIFIVGFLLGIFKGHTIGLSFAFLLVLSIYFGIELLPVSLLSLGIYNFGSLISTKWLGKDAGIANFALSLSVVSFPFMVIPTLKHFFELQSNSLYSSYILVYVIIFIFAVSTLWKLQSTEWKAVSLRVSEYKGIVDRDANVLTYVILCILACILNYTLVPVLNYDDLATHYYIQNQFSLGNLPSFDVSIHVWAVSQWLFDLYYGFFDYFFIGKGRTIVNGLMFLGISFISFIILRRKFSANISLLVILVGVSSPLVILALTTSQTELVTLFIAISITYLWIDWKKGNFFASIPVFAFAVAIKPSNAVIFILPFLMFIFRYLRQSGLKEIFMLKNLCVIVFSVFLAFYPYFFAYYHAGNPFFPLFNSLFAAPFYPASDFFNTTYTGNFGFTAFWGLLFETSRFLESSNGVIGFQLALLPILLVGLLLNMRTNFYLATFVGSIFLGGLMLFYSQQYARYIMPTLYLIPLLSVLCLRGKFVNLVIQTLSPFIIFFNIVFAPGVIWYLNEWNNTSGLSSVYQYKYRDSKESIARVNEYLNALPGKVNPVYPHNKPYAANIEDGFVYLNWYNQYNQNKYLRGALGILELIDEKKITHIITNSHSSQDVFYVAKTHGVLVYQDANYNVYEIGASSSSLTISNEISVGSPSRVNDTTFNVDKDNFYVLEYDLDSQIRNLEVKIKLKCGENGLWKNYIEFDRYTNFTNHLTINECNVSDGWVNIEYILIPPKGTKHLRLFLQPMIGQFTVKLEEIIIQ
;
A
#
# COMPACT_ATOMS: atom_id res chain seq x y z
N MET A 1 8.36 -25.52 11.60
CA MET A 1 7.57 -25.80 10.39
C MET A 1 7.61 -27.30 10.19
N THR A 2 6.47 -27.97 10.08
CA THR A 2 6.44 -29.43 9.85
C THR A 2 6.75 -29.73 8.38
N VAL A 3 7.19 -30.95 8.08
CA VAL A 3 7.48 -31.39 6.70
C VAL A 3 6.24 -31.25 5.81
N ASP A 4 5.06 -31.57 6.34
CA ASP A 4 3.79 -31.48 5.61
C ASP A 4 3.45 -30.04 5.19
N GLN A 5 3.75 -29.04 6.04
CA GLN A 5 3.58 -27.62 5.71
C GLN A 5 4.49 -27.18 4.58
N VAL A 6 5.72 -27.73 4.52
CA VAL A 6 6.66 -27.46 3.43
C VAL A 6 6.19 -28.11 2.13
N VAL A 7 5.72 -29.37 2.18
CA VAL A 7 5.22 -30.10 1.01
C VAL A 7 3.99 -29.41 0.40
N LEU A 8 3.03 -28.99 1.23
CA LEU A 8 1.86 -28.23 0.79
C LEU A 8 2.27 -26.91 0.11
N ARG A 9 3.14 -26.12 0.75
CA ARG A 9 3.63 -24.86 0.17
C ARG A 9 4.39 -25.07 -1.12
N VAL A 10 5.19 -26.12 -1.24
CA VAL A 10 5.91 -26.45 -2.48
C VAL A 10 4.91 -26.78 -3.60
N SER A 11 3.90 -27.60 -3.31
CA SER A 11 2.85 -27.95 -4.28
C SER A 11 2.10 -26.72 -4.78
N GLU A 12 1.66 -25.85 -3.87
CA GLU A 12 1.01 -24.58 -4.21
C GLU A 12 1.94 -23.68 -5.04
N SER A 13 3.19 -23.51 -4.60
CA SER A 13 4.16 -22.59 -5.23
C SER A 13 4.55 -22.99 -6.66
N ILE A 14 4.66 -24.28 -6.95
CA ILE A 14 4.95 -24.78 -8.31
C ILE A 14 3.79 -24.43 -9.25
N SER A 15 2.54 -24.57 -8.79
CA SER A 15 1.35 -24.20 -9.56
C SER A 15 1.19 -22.68 -9.74
N LEU A 16 1.66 -21.89 -8.76
CA LEU A 16 1.58 -20.43 -8.73
C LEU A 16 2.58 -19.77 -9.70
N PHE A 17 3.75 -20.38 -9.91
CA PHE A 17 4.86 -19.71 -10.61
C PHE A 17 5.10 -20.19 -12.05
N ILE A 18 4.67 -21.40 -12.42
CA ILE A 18 4.77 -21.88 -13.82
C ILE A 18 3.61 -21.31 -14.64
N VAL A 19 3.86 -20.14 -15.24
CA VAL A 19 2.93 -19.55 -16.20
C VAL A 19 3.22 -20.16 -17.58
N LEU A 20 2.41 -21.14 -17.97
CA LEU A 20 2.47 -21.78 -19.29
C LEU A 20 2.60 -20.76 -20.45
N PRO A 21 1.91 -19.59 -20.42
CA PRO A 21 2.14 -18.52 -21.38
C PRO A 21 3.59 -18.03 -21.48
N TYR A 22 4.23 -17.64 -20.37
CA TYR A 22 5.64 -17.17 -20.40
C TYR A 22 6.58 -18.28 -20.85
N LEU A 23 6.36 -19.51 -20.40
CA LEU A 23 7.13 -20.65 -20.86
C LEU A 23 7.02 -20.83 -22.38
N ALA A 24 5.81 -20.79 -22.94
CA ALA A 24 5.59 -20.87 -24.38
C ALA A 24 6.28 -19.73 -25.13
N ILE A 25 6.19 -18.49 -24.62
CA ILE A 25 6.83 -17.31 -25.22
C ILE A 25 8.35 -17.48 -25.28
N PHE A 26 8.96 -17.91 -24.18
CA PHE A 26 10.40 -18.12 -24.13
C PHE A 26 10.86 -19.37 -24.90
N ILE A 27 10.04 -20.42 -25.02
CA ILE A 27 10.30 -21.54 -25.93
C ILE A 27 10.30 -21.08 -27.38
N VAL A 28 9.28 -20.33 -27.80
CA VAL A 28 9.22 -19.77 -29.17
C VAL A 28 10.40 -18.83 -29.40
N GLY A 29 10.71 -17.95 -28.45
CA GLY A 29 11.89 -17.09 -28.51
C GLY A 29 13.20 -17.87 -28.60
N PHE A 30 13.30 -19.01 -27.91
CA PHE A 30 14.48 -19.87 -27.97
C PHE A 30 14.61 -20.55 -29.33
N LEU A 31 13.52 -21.12 -29.86
CA LEU A 31 13.48 -21.72 -31.19
C LEU A 31 13.82 -20.67 -32.26
N LEU A 32 13.24 -19.48 -32.19
CA LEU A 32 13.63 -18.34 -33.05
C LEU A 32 15.10 -17.98 -32.88
N GLY A 33 15.63 -18.09 -31.66
CA GLY A 33 17.04 -17.90 -31.36
C GLY A 33 17.94 -18.88 -32.11
N ILE A 34 17.56 -20.17 -32.14
CA ILE A 34 18.27 -21.21 -32.91
C ILE A 34 18.27 -20.89 -34.41
N PHE A 35 17.12 -20.50 -34.97
CA PHE A 35 16.99 -20.35 -36.42
C PHE A 35 17.42 -18.99 -36.98
N LYS A 36 17.28 -17.90 -36.19
CA LYS A 36 17.48 -16.52 -36.64
C LYS A 36 18.48 -15.72 -35.79
N GLY A 37 19.06 -16.32 -34.75
CA GLY A 37 19.96 -15.69 -33.79
C GLY A 37 19.23 -15.30 -32.50
N HIS A 38 19.87 -15.58 -31.36
CA HIS A 38 19.31 -15.39 -30.03
C HIS A 38 18.86 -13.96 -29.73
N THR A 39 19.50 -12.95 -30.31
CA THR A 39 19.13 -11.55 -30.16
C THR A 39 17.73 -11.28 -30.71
N ILE A 40 17.39 -11.85 -31.87
CA ILE A 40 16.05 -11.74 -32.46
C ILE A 40 15.04 -12.50 -31.60
N GLY A 41 15.39 -13.73 -31.22
CA GLY A 41 14.54 -14.57 -30.37
C GLY A 41 14.22 -13.93 -29.01
N LEU A 42 15.22 -13.35 -28.35
CA LEU A 42 15.09 -12.64 -27.07
C LEU A 42 14.30 -11.34 -27.22
N SER A 43 14.55 -10.56 -28.28
CA SER A 43 13.80 -9.32 -28.55
C SER A 43 12.32 -9.63 -28.77
N PHE A 44 12.01 -10.68 -29.53
CA PHE A 44 10.65 -11.15 -29.74
C PHE A 44 9.99 -11.57 -28.42
N ALA A 45 10.64 -12.44 -27.64
CA ALA A 45 10.10 -12.90 -26.36
C ALA A 45 9.87 -11.73 -25.39
N PHE A 46 10.83 -10.81 -25.29
CA PHE A 46 10.73 -9.65 -24.42
C PHE A 46 9.60 -8.70 -24.84
N LEU A 47 9.49 -8.38 -26.13
CA LEU A 47 8.39 -7.53 -26.64
C LEU A 47 7.02 -8.16 -26.40
N LEU A 48 6.91 -9.49 -26.49
CA LEU A 48 5.66 -10.20 -26.25
C LEU A 48 5.31 -10.19 -24.74
N VAL A 49 6.29 -10.41 -23.85
CA VAL A 49 6.10 -10.22 -22.39
C VAL A 49 5.66 -8.79 -22.07
N LEU A 50 6.33 -7.78 -22.64
CA LEU A 50 5.97 -6.38 -22.44
C LEU A 50 4.58 -6.05 -23.00
N SER A 51 4.18 -6.64 -24.14
CA SER A 51 2.84 -6.46 -24.70
C SER A 51 1.75 -7.08 -23.83
N ILE A 52 2.01 -8.22 -23.20
CA ILE A 52 1.08 -8.82 -22.24
C ILE A 52 0.91 -7.91 -21.02
N TYR A 53 2.02 -7.35 -20.55
CA TYR A 53 2.05 -6.57 -19.34
C TYR A 53 1.46 -5.17 -19.49
N PHE A 54 1.93 -4.44 -20.51
CA PHE A 54 1.54 -3.08 -20.78
C PHE A 54 0.38 -2.96 -21.78
N GLY A 55 -0.08 -4.04 -22.41
CA GLY A 55 -1.20 -3.99 -23.34
C GLY A 55 -1.01 -2.96 -24.46
N ILE A 56 -2.06 -2.17 -24.70
CA ILE A 56 -2.05 -1.05 -25.66
C ILE A 56 -1.17 0.12 -25.16
N GLU A 57 -0.92 0.18 -23.85
CA GLU A 57 -0.12 1.21 -23.20
C GLU A 57 1.40 1.01 -23.41
N LEU A 58 1.85 -0.10 -24.00
CA LEU A 58 3.28 -0.38 -24.24
C LEU A 58 3.98 0.75 -24.99
N LEU A 59 3.39 1.23 -26.08
CA LEU A 59 3.97 2.27 -26.92
C LEU A 59 4.11 3.61 -26.15
N PRO A 60 3.04 4.18 -25.56
CA PRO A 60 3.16 5.42 -24.80
C PRO A 60 4.08 5.28 -23.57
N VAL A 61 4.06 4.15 -22.86
CA VAL A 61 5.01 3.91 -21.75
C VAL A 61 6.46 3.89 -22.23
N SER A 62 6.72 3.25 -23.38
CA SER A 62 8.05 3.20 -23.99
C SER A 62 8.52 4.60 -24.41
N LEU A 63 7.64 5.38 -25.04
CA LEU A 63 7.94 6.76 -25.44
C LEU A 63 8.21 7.64 -24.23
N LEU A 64 7.40 7.56 -23.18
CA LEU A 64 7.63 8.28 -21.93
C LEU A 64 8.96 7.89 -21.29
N SER A 65 9.25 6.60 -21.22
CA SER A 65 10.50 6.11 -20.63
C SER A 65 11.73 6.60 -21.40
N LEU A 66 11.65 6.63 -22.74
CA LEU A 66 12.66 7.23 -23.59
C LEU A 66 12.76 8.75 -23.36
N GLY A 67 11.64 9.46 -23.29
CA GLY A 67 11.60 10.90 -23.01
C GLY A 67 12.28 11.24 -21.67
N ILE A 68 11.94 10.50 -20.62
CA ILE A 68 12.56 10.59 -19.30
C ILE A 68 14.06 10.34 -19.43
N TYR A 69 14.51 9.23 -20.00
CA TYR A 69 15.94 8.95 -20.17
C TYR A 69 16.69 10.09 -20.91
N ASN A 70 16.14 10.59 -22.00
CA ASN A 70 16.81 11.59 -22.84
C ASN A 70 16.84 12.98 -22.22
N PHE A 71 15.83 13.33 -21.43
CA PHE A 71 15.88 14.55 -20.64
C PHE A 71 17.10 14.55 -19.69
N GLY A 72 17.39 13.41 -19.07
CA GLY A 72 18.51 13.23 -18.15
C GLY A 72 19.84 13.20 -18.89
N SER A 73 19.87 12.57 -20.06
CA SER A 73 21.04 12.61 -20.95
C SER A 73 21.36 14.04 -21.40
N LEU A 74 20.35 14.85 -21.71
CA LEU A 74 20.56 16.27 -22.02
C LEU A 74 21.18 17.01 -20.83
N ILE A 75 20.63 16.83 -19.63
CA ILE A 75 21.13 17.47 -18.40
C ILE A 75 22.58 17.05 -18.16
N SER A 76 22.87 15.75 -18.18
CA SER A 76 24.21 15.24 -17.89
C SER A 76 25.24 15.66 -18.95
N THR A 77 24.91 15.57 -20.24
CA THR A 77 25.84 15.93 -21.32
C THR A 77 26.03 17.43 -21.49
N LYS A 78 24.94 18.21 -21.54
CA LYS A 78 25.01 19.65 -21.83
C LYS A 78 25.34 20.48 -20.60
N TRP A 79 24.78 20.15 -19.44
CA TRP A 79 24.94 20.96 -18.24
C TRP A 79 26.10 20.47 -17.37
N LEU A 80 26.14 19.15 -17.13
CA LEU A 80 27.18 18.52 -16.29
C LEU A 80 28.45 18.15 -17.08
N GLY A 81 28.40 18.23 -18.41
CA GLY A 81 29.53 18.05 -19.31
C GLY A 81 29.91 16.60 -19.60
N LYS A 82 29.19 15.61 -19.05
CA LYS A 82 29.44 14.17 -19.26
C LYS A 82 28.16 13.36 -19.11
N ASP A 83 27.97 12.40 -20.02
CA ASP A 83 26.86 11.46 -19.98
C ASP A 83 26.94 10.56 -18.73
N ALA A 84 25.85 10.58 -17.94
CA ALA A 84 25.65 9.70 -16.78
C ALA A 84 25.16 8.30 -17.17
N GLY A 85 25.04 8.01 -18.47
CA GLY A 85 24.70 6.71 -19.01
C GLY A 85 23.31 6.27 -18.56
N ILE A 86 23.18 5.03 -18.09
CA ILE A 86 21.87 4.50 -17.70
C ILE A 86 21.26 5.19 -16.47
N ALA A 87 22.10 5.81 -15.63
CA ALA A 87 21.63 6.60 -14.48
C ALA A 87 20.94 7.92 -14.88
N ASN A 88 20.95 8.29 -16.16
CA ASN A 88 20.15 9.41 -16.68
C ASN A 88 18.66 9.26 -16.35
N PHE A 89 18.14 8.03 -16.30
CA PHE A 89 16.74 7.82 -15.92
C PHE A 89 16.45 8.29 -14.49
N ALA A 90 17.31 7.91 -13.52
CA ALA A 90 17.18 8.36 -12.13
C ALA A 90 17.38 9.88 -11.99
N LEU A 91 18.34 10.45 -12.73
CA LEU A 91 18.55 11.90 -12.78
C LEU A 91 17.30 12.63 -13.29
N SER A 92 16.69 12.15 -14.37
CA SER A 92 15.45 12.75 -14.89
C SER A 92 14.30 12.67 -13.93
N LEU A 93 14.09 11.52 -13.29
CA LEU A 93 13.07 11.40 -12.25
C LEU A 93 13.30 12.47 -11.18
N SER A 94 14.53 12.62 -10.68
CA SER A 94 14.83 13.67 -9.69
C SER A 94 14.50 15.08 -10.17
N VAL A 95 14.73 15.42 -11.45
CA VAL A 95 14.50 16.77 -11.95
C VAL A 95 13.03 17.03 -12.30
N VAL A 96 12.34 16.03 -12.84
CA VAL A 96 10.90 16.09 -13.16
C VAL A 96 10.03 16.16 -11.90
N SER A 97 10.58 15.83 -10.73
CA SER A 97 9.87 15.98 -9.45
C SER A 97 9.53 17.45 -9.13
N PHE A 98 10.36 18.39 -9.58
CA PHE A 98 10.20 19.81 -9.28
C PHE A 98 8.83 20.38 -9.71
N PRO A 99 8.38 20.25 -10.97
CA PRO A 99 7.05 20.71 -11.36
C PRO A 99 5.93 19.94 -10.62
N PHE A 100 6.12 18.66 -10.27
CA PHE A 100 5.14 17.91 -9.47
C PHE A 100 5.01 18.44 -8.04
N MET A 101 6.03 19.10 -7.51
CA MET A 101 5.98 19.68 -6.16
C MET A 101 5.50 21.12 -6.18
N VAL A 102 6.13 21.96 -7.01
CA VAL A 102 5.95 23.41 -6.99
C VAL A 102 4.58 23.81 -7.49
N ILE A 103 4.08 23.18 -8.55
CA ILE A 103 2.82 23.59 -9.17
C ILE A 103 1.63 23.33 -8.23
N PRO A 104 1.43 22.12 -7.67
CA PRO A 104 0.45 21.86 -6.63
C PRO A 104 0.46 22.87 -5.49
N THR A 105 1.65 23.15 -4.97
CA THR A 105 1.79 24.00 -3.80
C THR A 105 1.57 25.48 -4.11
N LEU A 106 2.04 25.98 -5.26
CA LEU A 106 1.69 27.35 -5.68
C LEU A 106 0.18 27.50 -5.84
N LYS A 107 -0.50 26.51 -6.42
CA LYS A 107 -1.96 26.52 -6.49
C LYS A 107 -2.63 26.52 -5.12
N HIS A 108 -2.11 25.72 -4.20
CA HIS A 108 -2.59 25.68 -2.81
C HIS A 108 -2.44 27.05 -2.12
N PHE A 109 -1.26 27.67 -2.21
CA PHE A 109 -0.97 28.95 -1.56
C PHE A 109 -1.73 30.14 -2.16
N PHE A 110 -1.95 30.14 -3.48
CA PHE A 110 -2.62 31.24 -4.17
C PHE A 110 -4.13 31.03 -4.34
N GLU A 111 -4.70 29.99 -3.72
CA GLU A 111 -6.13 29.63 -3.79
C GLU A 111 -6.69 29.70 -5.23
N LEU A 112 -5.87 29.28 -6.20
CA LEU A 112 -6.22 29.42 -7.61
C LEU A 112 -7.41 28.51 -7.94
N GLN A 113 -8.60 29.10 -8.03
CA GLN A 113 -9.91 28.47 -8.30
C GLN A 113 -10.01 27.64 -9.59
N SER A 114 -8.94 27.51 -10.37
CA SER A 114 -8.97 26.71 -11.61
C SER A 114 -8.97 25.20 -11.30
N ASN A 115 -10.09 24.53 -11.62
CA ASN A 115 -10.39 23.11 -11.42
C ASN A 115 -9.52 22.11 -12.22
N SER A 116 -8.25 22.41 -12.49
CA SER A 116 -7.46 21.55 -13.38
C SER A 116 -5.97 21.71 -13.15
N LEU A 117 -5.42 20.91 -12.22
CA LEU A 117 -3.99 20.56 -12.26
C LEU A 117 -3.58 19.95 -13.60
N TYR A 118 -4.55 19.46 -14.38
CA TYR A 118 -4.35 18.84 -15.69
C TYR A 118 -3.52 19.70 -16.65
N SER A 119 -3.80 21.01 -16.76
CA SER A 119 -3.05 21.91 -17.67
C SER A 119 -1.54 21.90 -17.42
N SER A 120 -1.14 21.78 -16.15
CA SER A 120 0.26 21.79 -15.73
C SER A 120 0.93 20.43 -15.93
N TYR A 121 0.21 19.33 -15.67
CA TYR A 121 0.74 17.98 -15.92
C TYR A 121 0.80 17.65 -17.41
N ILE A 122 -0.14 18.15 -18.20
CA ILE A 122 -0.07 18.09 -19.67
C ILE A 122 1.21 18.79 -20.15
N LEU A 123 1.60 19.92 -19.57
CA LEU A 123 2.86 20.59 -19.94
C LEU A 123 4.08 19.70 -19.63
N VAL A 124 4.16 19.10 -18.45
CA VAL A 124 5.24 18.15 -18.09
C VAL A 124 5.26 16.97 -19.05
N TYR A 125 4.11 16.41 -19.37
CA TYR A 125 3.96 15.32 -20.34
C TYR A 125 4.41 15.74 -21.74
N VAL A 126 3.98 16.90 -22.22
CA VAL A 126 4.36 17.46 -23.53
C VAL A 126 5.87 17.67 -23.60
N ILE A 127 6.50 18.19 -22.54
CA ILE A 127 7.96 18.33 -22.47
C ILE A 127 8.64 16.96 -22.59
N ILE A 128 8.22 15.97 -21.80
CA ILE A 128 8.77 14.61 -21.86
C ILE A 128 8.57 13.99 -23.25
N PHE A 129 7.40 14.21 -23.85
CA PHE A 129 7.06 13.72 -25.19
C PHE A 129 7.92 14.37 -26.28
N ILE A 130 8.14 15.68 -26.22
CA ILE A 130 9.07 16.40 -27.11
C ILE A 130 10.47 15.80 -27.01
N PHE A 131 10.94 15.49 -25.79
CA PHE A 131 12.23 14.81 -25.61
C PHE A 131 12.24 13.42 -26.22
N ALA A 132 11.17 12.64 -26.08
CA ALA A 132 11.03 11.34 -26.71
C ALA A 132 11.13 11.44 -28.24
N VAL A 133 10.36 12.35 -28.86
CA VAL A 133 10.37 12.58 -30.31
C VAL A 133 11.74 13.07 -30.79
N SER A 134 12.37 14.01 -30.07
CA SER A 134 13.70 14.51 -30.40
C SER A 134 14.76 13.40 -30.44
N THR A 135 14.57 12.35 -29.63
CA THR A 135 15.46 11.21 -29.58
C THR A 135 15.27 10.31 -30.78
N LEU A 136 14.01 10.00 -31.12
CA LEU A 136 13.70 9.24 -32.34
C LEU A 136 14.28 9.95 -33.58
N TRP A 137 14.19 11.28 -33.62
CA TRP A 137 14.76 12.10 -34.68
C TRP A 137 16.30 12.08 -34.72
N LYS A 138 16.97 12.16 -33.55
CA LYS A 138 18.44 12.05 -33.45
C LYS A 138 18.95 10.67 -33.84
N LEU A 139 18.25 9.62 -33.42
CA LEU A 139 18.52 8.25 -33.79
C LEU A 139 18.45 8.08 -35.31
N GLN A 140 17.53 8.77 -36.00
CA GLN A 140 17.38 8.67 -37.45
C GLN A 140 18.44 9.46 -38.25
N SER A 141 18.98 10.56 -37.71
CA SER A 141 19.71 11.56 -38.52
C SER A 141 21.23 11.42 -38.56
N THR A 142 21.91 10.98 -37.51
CA THR A 142 23.40 10.85 -37.50
C THR A 142 23.94 9.79 -36.54
N GLU A 143 23.23 9.50 -35.44
CA GLU A 143 23.67 8.53 -34.44
C GLU A 143 23.29 7.08 -34.78
N TRP A 144 22.44 6.85 -35.79
CA TRP A 144 22.04 5.48 -36.20
C TRP A 144 23.25 4.59 -36.47
N LYS A 145 24.31 5.12 -37.09
CA LYS A 145 25.53 4.35 -37.38
C LYS A 145 26.28 3.96 -36.11
N ALA A 146 26.38 4.87 -35.13
CA ALA A 146 27.07 4.58 -33.87
C ALA A 146 26.23 3.66 -32.95
N VAL A 147 24.92 3.82 -32.99
CA VAL A 147 23.97 2.95 -32.28
C VAL A 147 23.92 1.58 -32.94
N SER A 148 23.85 1.49 -34.27
CA SER A 148 23.84 0.22 -34.99
C SER A 148 25.14 -0.56 -34.81
N LEU A 149 26.30 0.13 -34.72
CA LEU A 149 27.58 -0.49 -34.37
C LEU A 149 27.61 -1.03 -32.93
N ARG A 150 27.07 -0.27 -31.95
CA ARG A 150 26.96 -0.78 -30.58
C ARG A 150 25.96 -1.93 -30.48
N VAL A 151 24.81 -1.82 -31.15
CA VAL A 151 23.80 -2.87 -31.21
C VAL A 151 24.35 -4.11 -31.90
N SER A 152 25.18 -3.98 -32.94
CA SER A 152 25.80 -5.13 -33.59
C SER A 152 26.86 -5.81 -32.72
N GLU A 153 27.64 -5.03 -31.95
CA GLU A 153 28.56 -5.56 -30.94
C GLU A 153 27.81 -6.33 -29.84
N TYR A 154 26.77 -5.74 -29.26
CA TYR A 154 25.93 -6.40 -28.25
C TYR A 154 25.20 -7.61 -28.84
N LYS A 155 24.73 -7.54 -30.08
CA LYS A 155 24.12 -8.66 -30.80
C LYS A 155 25.09 -9.84 -30.91
N GLY A 156 26.33 -9.59 -31.34
CA GLY A 156 27.36 -10.62 -31.44
C GLY A 156 27.72 -11.26 -30.09
N ILE A 157 27.66 -10.49 -29.00
CA ILE A 157 27.88 -11.00 -27.63
C ILE A 157 26.67 -11.84 -27.17
N VAL A 158 25.45 -11.35 -27.36
CA VAL A 158 24.22 -12.05 -26.96
C VAL A 158 24.06 -13.35 -27.74
N ASP A 159 24.27 -13.33 -29.05
CA ASP A 159 24.18 -14.54 -29.89
C ASP A 159 25.23 -15.60 -29.52
N ARG A 160 26.35 -15.19 -28.91
CA ARG A 160 27.40 -16.11 -28.43
C ARG A 160 27.10 -16.68 -27.04
N ASP A 161 26.61 -15.85 -26.13
CA ASP A 161 26.47 -16.19 -24.71
C ASP A 161 25.10 -16.79 -24.36
N ALA A 162 24.06 -16.47 -25.14
CA ALA A 162 22.70 -16.89 -24.86
C ALA A 162 22.49 -18.38 -25.13
N ASN A 163 21.83 -19.05 -24.20
CA ASN A 163 21.49 -20.47 -24.30
C ASN A 163 20.18 -20.75 -23.56
N VAL A 164 19.77 -22.02 -23.47
CA VAL A 164 18.52 -22.42 -22.79
C VAL A 164 18.39 -21.81 -21.39
N LEU A 165 19.47 -21.80 -20.60
CA LEU A 165 19.47 -21.24 -19.25
C LEU A 165 19.14 -19.73 -19.25
N THR A 166 19.60 -18.98 -20.24
CA THR A 166 19.25 -17.56 -20.41
C THR A 166 17.73 -17.38 -20.52
N TYR A 167 17.09 -18.17 -21.36
CA TYR A 167 15.63 -18.10 -21.58
C TYR A 167 14.86 -18.57 -20.34
N VAL A 168 15.34 -19.58 -19.63
CA VAL A 168 14.75 -20.03 -18.36
C VAL A 168 14.80 -18.92 -17.31
N ILE A 169 15.95 -18.27 -17.11
CA ILE A 169 16.08 -17.18 -16.13
C ILE A 169 15.17 -16.00 -16.50
N LEU A 170 15.11 -15.62 -17.78
CA LEU A 170 14.25 -14.53 -18.25
C LEU A 170 12.75 -14.87 -18.11
N CYS A 171 12.38 -16.13 -18.29
CA CYS A 171 11.01 -16.61 -18.01
C CYS A 171 10.65 -16.41 -16.53
N ILE A 172 11.54 -16.81 -15.61
CA ILE A 172 11.34 -16.62 -14.17
C ILE A 172 11.25 -15.12 -13.83
N LEU A 173 12.09 -14.28 -14.43
CA LEU A 173 12.01 -12.83 -14.25
C LEU A 173 10.68 -12.24 -14.74
N ALA A 174 10.15 -12.74 -15.86
CA ALA A 174 8.84 -12.34 -16.37
C ALA A 174 7.70 -12.80 -15.43
N CYS A 175 7.80 -14.00 -14.84
CA CYS A 175 6.86 -14.45 -13.81
C CYS A 175 6.89 -13.54 -12.58
N ILE A 176 8.06 -13.09 -12.12
CA ILE A 176 8.16 -12.15 -10.98
C ILE A 176 7.57 -10.79 -11.35
N LEU A 177 7.85 -10.29 -12.54
CA LEU A 177 7.29 -9.02 -13.02
C LEU A 177 5.75 -9.04 -12.98
N ASN A 178 5.11 -10.20 -13.21
CA ASN A 178 3.66 -10.35 -13.19
C ASN A 178 3.01 -9.94 -11.86
N TYR A 179 3.73 -9.98 -10.72
CA TYR A 179 3.18 -9.54 -9.42
C TYR A 179 2.79 -8.06 -9.40
N THR A 180 3.33 -7.23 -10.30
CA THR A 180 2.87 -5.84 -10.46
C THR A 180 1.44 -5.71 -11.03
N LEU A 181 0.86 -6.80 -11.55
CA LEU A 181 -0.54 -6.90 -11.99
C LEU A 181 -1.51 -7.34 -10.88
N VAL A 182 -1.00 -7.69 -9.68
CA VAL A 182 -1.85 -8.00 -8.51
C VAL A 182 -2.67 -6.76 -8.17
N PRO A 183 -4.01 -6.81 -8.02
CA PRO A 183 -4.83 -5.65 -7.68
C PRO A 183 -4.34 -4.91 -6.42
N VAL A 184 -4.65 -3.61 -6.33
CA VAL A 184 -4.34 -2.82 -5.12
C VAL A 184 -5.24 -3.29 -3.97
N LEU A 185 -4.65 -4.00 -3.01
CA LEU A 185 -5.33 -4.60 -1.86
C LEU A 185 -4.64 -4.29 -0.53
N ASN A 186 -3.45 -3.69 -0.58
CA ASN A 186 -2.66 -3.40 0.60
C ASN A 186 -3.34 -2.35 1.48
N TYR A 187 -3.26 -2.54 2.79
CA TYR A 187 -3.93 -1.70 3.79
C TYR A 187 -3.48 -0.23 3.69
N ASP A 188 -2.16 0.00 3.70
CA ASP A 188 -1.58 1.34 3.60
C ASP A 188 -1.86 1.99 2.23
N ASP A 189 -2.00 1.18 1.18
CA ASP A 189 -2.32 1.71 -0.15
C ASP A 189 -3.76 2.21 -0.18
N LEU A 190 -4.72 1.40 0.27
CA LEU A 190 -6.14 1.77 0.30
C LEU A 190 -6.45 2.91 1.28
N ALA A 191 -5.65 3.06 2.34
CA ALA A 191 -5.81 4.13 3.32
C ALA A 191 -5.10 5.43 2.92
N THR A 192 -3.95 5.35 2.25
CA THR A 192 -3.10 6.53 2.04
C THR A 192 -2.54 6.60 0.62
N HIS A 193 -1.69 5.65 0.21
CA HIS A 193 -0.90 5.83 -1.02
C HIS A 193 -1.77 5.87 -2.28
N TYR A 194 -2.71 4.93 -2.42
CA TYR A 194 -3.60 4.88 -3.58
C TYR A 194 -4.69 5.96 -3.51
N TYR A 195 -5.13 6.35 -2.30
CA TYR A 195 -6.00 7.53 -2.12
C TYR A 195 -5.35 8.79 -2.71
N ILE A 196 -4.12 9.07 -2.29
CA ILE A 196 -3.31 10.16 -2.82
C ILE A 196 -3.23 10.09 -4.35
N GLN A 197 -2.92 8.91 -4.89
CA GLN A 197 -2.78 8.70 -6.33
C GLN A 197 -4.07 9.01 -7.09
N ASN A 198 -5.23 8.58 -6.57
CA ASN A 198 -6.51 8.88 -7.18
C ASN A 198 -6.86 10.36 -7.12
N GLN A 199 -6.57 11.06 -6.02
CA GLN A 199 -6.80 12.51 -5.97
C GLN A 199 -6.02 13.21 -7.08
N PHE A 200 -4.78 12.81 -7.32
CA PHE A 200 -3.99 13.32 -8.44
C PHE A 200 -4.57 12.96 -9.81
N SER A 201 -5.05 11.73 -10.02
CA SER A 201 -5.64 11.33 -11.30
C SER A 201 -6.99 11.99 -11.59
N LEU A 202 -7.74 12.34 -10.54
CA LEU A 202 -8.94 13.18 -10.59
C LEU A 202 -8.63 14.68 -10.78
N GLY A 203 -7.36 15.07 -10.90
CA GLY A 203 -6.95 16.46 -11.07
C GLY A 203 -7.11 17.32 -9.82
N ASN A 204 -7.40 16.69 -8.68
CA ASN A 204 -7.52 17.30 -7.36
C ASN A 204 -6.17 17.36 -6.65
N LEU A 205 -6.08 18.26 -5.68
CA LEU A 205 -5.04 18.16 -4.65
C LEU A 205 -5.56 17.26 -3.54
N PRO A 206 -4.83 16.20 -3.19
CA PRO A 206 -5.11 15.47 -1.97
C PRO A 206 -5.05 16.40 -0.76
N SER A 207 -5.87 16.10 0.25
CA SER A 207 -6.03 16.98 1.40
C SER A 207 -4.72 17.16 2.16
N PHE A 208 -4.26 18.41 2.27
CA PHE A 208 -3.16 18.81 3.14
C PHE A 208 -3.63 19.11 4.58
N ASP A 209 -4.90 18.80 4.90
CA ASP A 209 -5.47 19.03 6.23
C ASP A 209 -5.03 17.92 7.20
N VAL A 210 -4.09 18.28 8.07
CA VAL A 210 -3.57 17.42 9.13
C VAL A 210 -4.62 17.06 10.18
N SER A 211 -5.75 17.76 10.27
CA SER A 211 -6.85 17.39 11.16
C SER A 211 -7.68 16.21 10.63
N ILE A 212 -7.53 15.87 9.35
CA ILE A 212 -8.27 14.79 8.69
C ILE A 212 -7.42 13.52 8.61
N HIS A 213 -6.11 13.64 8.36
CA HIS A 213 -5.25 12.50 8.09
C HIS A 213 -3.79 12.71 8.52
N VAL A 214 -3.24 11.75 9.25
CA VAL A 214 -1.89 11.83 9.86
C VAL A 214 -0.73 11.81 8.88
N TRP A 215 -0.97 11.40 7.64
CA TRP A 215 0.03 11.45 6.56
C TRP A 215 -0.25 12.56 5.53
N ALA A 216 -1.19 13.48 5.81
CA ALA A 216 -1.62 14.54 4.88
C ALA A 216 -0.47 15.38 4.31
N VAL A 217 0.58 15.61 5.12
CA VAL A 217 1.78 16.38 4.73
C VAL A 217 3.07 15.57 4.90
N SER A 218 2.97 14.24 4.94
CA SER A 218 4.13 13.34 4.95
C SER A 218 4.94 13.44 3.66
N GLN A 219 6.13 12.82 3.58
CA GLN A 219 6.90 12.77 2.34
C GLN A 219 6.35 11.70 1.40
N TRP A 220 5.69 12.14 0.35
CA TRP A 220 4.86 11.38 -0.60
C TRP A 220 5.20 11.71 -2.05
N LEU A 221 6.39 12.29 -2.28
CA LEU A 221 6.82 12.73 -3.60
C LEU A 221 6.71 11.63 -4.66
N PHE A 222 6.94 10.38 -4.27
CA PHE A 222 6.84 9.27 -5.21
C PHE A 222 5.40 8.86 -5.54
N ASP A 223 4.45 9.11 -4.64
CA ASP A 223 3.02 8.88 -4.92
C ASP A 223 2.51 9.78 -6.05
N LEU A 224 3.13 10.94 -6.26
CA LEU A 224 2.86 11.83 -7.40
C LEU A 224 3.19 11.15 -8.74
N TYR A 225 4.24 10.33 -8.79
CA TYR A 225 4.58 9.60 -10.00
C TYR A 225 3.55 8.51 -10.26
N TYR A 226 3.13 7.78 -9.23
CA TYR A 226 2.05 6.82 -9.38
C TYR A 226 0.78 7.50 -9.91
N GLY A 227 0.33 8.61 -9.30
CA GLY A 227 -0.83 9.37 -9.77
C GLY A 227 -0.69 9.94 -11.18
N PHE A 228 0.51 10.42 -11.56
CA PHE A 228 0.80 10.89 -12.92
C PHE A 228 0.61 9.78 -13.95
N PHE A 229 1.18 8.59 -13.72
CA PHE A 229 0.97 7.46 -14.61
C PHE A 229 -0.48 6.95 -14.54
N ASP A 230 -1.12 7.00 -13.37
CA ASP A 230 -2.51 6.58 -13.19
C ASP A 230 -3.47 7.38 -14.08
N TYR A 231 -3.24 8.70 -14.17
CA TYR A 231 -3.98 9.60 -15.03
C TYR A 231 -3.92 9.22 -16.51
N PHE A 232 -2.72 8.93 -17.04
CA PHE A 232 -2.54 8.61 -18.46
C PHE A 232 -2.93 7.17 -18.82
N PHE A 233 -2.98 6.27 -17.84
CA PHE A 233 -3.11 4.84 -18.05
C PHE A 233 -4.27 4.20 -17.28
N ILE A 234 -5.26 5.00 -16.88
CA ILE A 234 -6.58 4.57 -16.39
C ILE A 234 -6.46 3.53 -15.25
N GLY A 235 -5.95 3.94 -14.09
CA GLY A 235 -5.90 3.06 -12.91
C GLY A 235 -4.68 2.11 -12.85
N LYS A 236 -3.75 2.21 -13.80
CA LYS A 236 -2.54 1.35 -13.90
C LYS A 236 -1.26 2.02 -13.41
N GLY A 237 -1.36 3.14 -12.67
CA GLY A 237 -0.19 3.94 -12.26
C GLY A 237 0.87 3.12 -11.51
N ARG A 238 0.46 2.43 -10.43
CA ARG A 238 1.34 1.56 -9.63
C ARG A 238 1.97 0.45 -10.45
N THR A 239 1.17 -0.24 -11.26
CA THR A 239 1.66 -1.30 -12.15
C THR A 239 2.80 -0.77 -13.02
N ILE A 240 2.55 0.28 -13.81
CA ILE A 240 3.54 0.79 -14.75
C ILE A 240 4.81 1.26 -14.06
N VAL A 241 4.69 2.06 -13.00
CA VAL A 241 5.85 2.59 -12.28
C VAL A 241 6.66 1.46 -11.64
N ASN A 242 6.02 0.49 -10.97
CA ASN A 242 6.72 -0.64 -10.37
C ASN A 242 7.40 -1.52 -11.42
N GLY A 243 6.73 -1.75 -12.57
CA GLY A 243 7.32 -2.47 -13.70
C GLY A 243 8.55 -1.76 -14.26
N LEU A 244 8.49 -0.43 -14.44
CA LEU A 244 9.64 0.36 -14.87
C LEU A 244 10.79 0.33 -13.87
N MET A 245 10.50 0.43 -12.56
CA MET A 245 11.52 0.30 -11.51
C MET A 245 12.17 -1.08 -11.55
N PHE A 246 11.39 -2.16 -11.64
CA PHE A 246 11.89 -3.54 -11.73
C PHE A 246 12.80 -3.76 -12.94
N LEU A 247 12.36 -3.28 -14.12
CA LEU A 247 13.15 -3.37 -15.35
C LEU A 247 14.43 -2.53 -15.24
N GLY A 248 14.34 -1.32 -14.67
CA GLY A 248 15.50 -0.46 -14.42
C GLY A 248 16.51 -1.09 -13.46
N ILE A 249 16.05 -1.63 -12.33
CA ILE A 249 16.87 -2.37 -11.34
C ILE A 249 17.60 -3.52 -12.02
N SER A 250 16.86 -4.34 -12.78
CA SER A 250 17.40 -5.51 -13.46
C SER A 250 18.41 -5.12 -14.54
N PHE A 251 18.11 -4.10 -15.34
CA PHE A 251 18.95 -3.66 -16.44
C PHE A 251 20.25 -2.99 -15.97
N ILE A 252 20.18 -2.09 -14.98
CA ILE A 252 21.38 -1.45 -14.44
C ILE A 252 22.27 -2.49 -13.73
N SER A 253 21.68 -3.40 -12.96
CA SER A 253 22.41 -4.51 -12.33
C SER A 253 23.08 -5.40 -13.37
N PHE A 254 22.41 -5.69 -14.49
CA PHE A 254 22.97 -6.45 -15.59
C PHE A 254 24.17 -5.73 -16.21
N ILE A 255 24.08 -4.43 -16.48
CA ILE A 255 25.21 -3.63 -16.98
C ILE A 255 26.39 -3.67 -16.02
N ILE A 256 26.15 -3.52 -14.71
CA ILE A 256 27.21 -3.57 -13.69
C ILE A 256 27.90 -4.94 -13.71
N LEU A 257 27.12 -6.03 -13.70
CA LEU A 257 27.62 -7.39 -13.60
C LEU A 257 28.33 -7.86 -14.89
N ARG A 258 27.84 -7.46 -16.06
CA ARG A 258 28.41 -7.84 -17.37
C ARG A 258 29.83 -7.34 -17.58
N ARG A 259 30.28 -6.34 -16.82
CA ARG A 259 31.69 -5.91 -16.82
C ARG A 259 32.66 -7.00 -16.34
N LYS A 260 32.17 -8.00 -15.60
CA LYS A 260 33.00 -9.05 -14.98
C LYS A 260 32.52 -10.48 -15.24
N PHE A 261 31.22 -10.69 -15.44
CA PHE A 261 30.61 -12.02 -15.47
C PHE A 261 29.87 -12.26 -16.78
N SER A 262 29.68 -13.52 -17.16
CA SER A 262 28.85 -13.93 -18.31
C SER A 262 27.39 -13.48 -18.15
N ALA A 263 26.62 -13.49 -19.25
CA ALA A 263 25.21 -13.12 -19.23
C ALA A 263 24.40 -13.97 -18.23
N ASN A 264 24.59 -15.29 -18.24
CA ASN A 264 23.87 -16.20 -17.35
C ASN A 264 24.20 -15.99 -15.87
N ILE A 265 25.47 -15.78 -15.51
CA ILE A 265 25.83 -15.49 -14.12
C ILE A 265 25.25 -14.14 -13.69
N SER A 266 25.31 -13.13 -14.56
CA SER A 266 24.75 -11.80 -14.29
C SER A 266 23.24 -11.89 -14.04
N LEU A 267 22.50 -12.58 -14.92
CA LEU A 267 21.06 -12.79 -14.79
C LEU A 267 20.70 -13.63 -13.57
N LEU A 268 21.50 -14.65 -13.24
CA LEU A 268 21.28 -15.49 -12.06
C LEU A 268 21.43 -14.70 -10.75
N VAL A 269 22.42 -13.83 -10.65
CA VAL A 269 22.62 -12.96 -9.47
C VAL A 269 21.49 -11.94 -9.34
N ILE A 270 21.04 -11.36 -10.46
CA ILE A 270 19.85 -10.48 -10.48
C ILE A 270 18.64 -11.25 -9.99
N LEU A 271 18.44 -12.48 -10.48
CA LEU A 271 17.32 -13.33 -10.10
C LEU A 271 17.34 -13.69 -8.62
N VAL A 272 18.51 -13.94 -8.02
CA VAL A 272 18.64 -14.11 -6.55
C VAL A 272 18.12 -12.88 -5.80
N GLY A 273 18.46 -11.68 -6.26
CA GLY A 273 17.99 -10.45 -5.64
C GLY A 273 16.49 -10.22 -5.82
N VAL A 274 15.98 -10.31 -7.05
CA VAL A 274 14.57 -9.98 -7.35
C VAL A 274 13.58 -11.07 -6.96
N SER A 275 14.02 -12.32 -6.78
CA SER A 275 13.17 -13.40 -6.27
C SER A 275 12.79 -13.21 -4.81
N SER A 276 13.49 -12.35 -4.07
CA SER A 276 13.19 -12.07 -2.66
C SER A 276 11.71 -11.74 -2.44
N PRO A 277 11.05 -12.35 -1.44
CA PRO A 277 9.65 -12.03 -1.17
C PRO A 277 9.41 -10.55 -0.86
N LEU A 278 10.38 -9.84 -0.27
CA LEU A 278 10.25 -8.39 -0.04
C LEU A 278 10.24 -7.57 -1.33
N VAL A 279 10.96 -8.02 -2.38
CA VAL A 279 10.86 -7.38 -3.70
C VAL A 279 9.48 -7.63 -4.29
N ILE A 280 8.96 -8.87 -4.17
CA ILE A 280 7.59 -9.21 -4.58
C ILE A 280 6.57 -8.35 -3.83
N LEU A 281 6.70 -8.18 -2.51
CA LEU A 281 5.87 -7.27 -1.71
C LEU A 281 5.87 -5.86 -2.30
N ALA A 282 7.05 -5.32 -2.62
CA ALA A 282 7.17 -3.99 -3.20
C ALA A 282 6.57 -3.87 -4.61
N LEU A 283 6.61 -4.94 -5.41
CA LEU A 283 5.93 -4.97 -6.71
C LEU A 283 4.40 -4.87 -6.56
N THR A 284 3.85 -5.42 -5.48
CA THR A 284 2.41 -5.42 -5.20
C THR A 284 1.90 -4.21 -4.40
N THR A 285 2.76 -3.26 -4.05
CA THR A 285 2.37 -2.10 -3.23
C THR A 285 2.86 -0.79 -3.84
N SER A 286 2.29 0.33 -3.41
CA SER A 286 2.75 1.68 -3.77
C SER A 286 3.83 2.21 -2.82
N GLN A 287 4.57 1.30 -2.18
CA GLN A 287 5.57 1.64 -1.19
C GLN A 287 6.89 2.09 -1.83
N THR A 288 7.61 2.99 -1.16
CA THR A 288 8.80 3.66 -1.71
C THR A 288 10.08 2.82 -1.76
N GLU A 289 10.09 1.62 -1.18
CA GLU A 289 11.30 0.81 -1.08
C GLU A 289 11.81 0.34 -2.46
N LEU A 290 10.92 0.14 -3.44
CA LEU A 290 11.33 -0.25 -4.80
C LEU A 290 12.09 0.88 -5.52
N VAL A 291 11.62 2.13 -5.44
CA VAL A 291 12.36 3.28 -6.00
C VAL A 291 13.64 3.55 -5.22
N THR A 292 13.64 3.33 -3.90
CA THR A 292 14.84 3.43 -3.07
C THR A 292 15.91 2.44 -3.53
N LEU A 293 15.53 1.21 -3.86
CA LEU A 293 16.42 0.22 -4.45
C LEU A 293 16.92 0.65 -5.84
N PHE A 294 16.05 1.16 -6.69
CA PHE A 294 16.44 1.70 -8.00
C PHE A 294 17.48 2.82 -7.88
N ILE A 295 17.30 3.74 -6.93
CA ILE A 295 18.25 4.80 -6.60
C ILE A 295 19.58 4.21 -6.13
N ALA A 296 19.55 3.25 -5.19
CA ALA A 296 20.75 2.61 -4.65
C ALA A 296 21.62 1.95 -5.74
N ILE A 297 21.00 1.28 -6.71
CA ILE A 297 21.70 0.66 -7.84
C ILE A 297 22.19 1.74 -8.83
N SER A 298 21.43 2.80 -9.06
CA SER A 298 21.81 3.92 -9.93
C SER A 298 23.04 4.67 -9.40
N ILE A 299 23.10 4.97 -8.09
CA ILE A 299 24.29 5.61 -7.49
C ILE A 299 25.48 4.65 -7.45
N THR A 300 25.24 3.35 -7.30
CA THR A 300 26.29 2.31 -7.40
C THR A 300 26.87 2.27 -8.81
N TYR A 301 26.03 2.36 -9.84
CA TYR A 301 26.49 2.49 -11.22
C TYR A 301 27.35 3.75 -11.41
N LEU A 302 26.90 4.91 -10.94
CA LEU A 302 27.66 6.17 -11.03
C LEU A 302 29.00 6.12 -10.31
N TRP A 303 29.07 5.38 -9.20
CA TRP A 303 30.29 5.16 -8.43
C TRP A 303 31.30 4.25 -9.15
N ILE A 304 30.80 3.18 -9.79
CA ILE A 304 31.61 2.23 -10.56
C ILE A 304 32.10 2.89 -11.86
N ASP A 305 31.20 3.60 -12.56
CA ASP A 305 31.51 4.30 -13.81
C ASP A 305 32.03 5.73 -13.59
N TRP A 306 32.76 5.94 -12.50
CA TRP A 306 33.10 7.28 -12.01
C TRP A 306 33.74 8.19 -13.05
N LYS A 307 33.11 9.34 -13.24
CA LYS A 307 33.62 10.51 -13.96
C LYS A 307 33.35 11.74 -13.10
N LYS A 308 34.12 12.82 -13.24
CA LYS A 308 33.92 14.06 -12.46
C LYS A 308 32.47 14.58 -12.53
N GLY A 309 31.85 14.56 -13.71
CA GLY A 309 30.45 14.95 -13.90
C GLY A 309 29.43 14.06 -13.17
N ASN A 310 29.78 12.81 -12.84
CA ASN A 310 28.90 11.92 -12.08
C ASN A 310 28.66 12.41 -10.65
N PHE A 311 29.59 13.20 -10.08
CA PHE A 311 29.35 13.83 -8.78
C PHE A 311 28.17 14.77 -8.84
N PHE A 312 28.16 15.71 -9.79
CA PHE A 312 27.02 16.63 -9.94
C PHE A 312 25.75 15.93 -10.42
N ALA A 313 25.86 14.81 -11.13
CA ALA A 313 24.69 14.00 -11.51
C ALA A 313 24.10 13.23 -10.32
N SER A 314 24.90 12.90 -9.30
CA SER A 314 24.41 12.17 -8.13
C SER A 314 23.73 13.06 -7.10
N ILE A 315 24.07 14.35 -7.01
CA ILE A 315 23.49 15.27 -6.01
C ILE A 315 21.95 15.36 -6.14
N PRO A 316 21.35 15.60 -7.33
CA PRO A 316 19.89 15.58 -7.47
C PRO A 316 19.27 14.21 -7.14
N VAL A 317 19.97 13.12 -7.45
CA VAL A 317 19.50 11.74 -7.17
C VAL A 317 19.49 11.46 -5.66
N PHE A 318 20.50 11.91 -4.92
CA PHE A 318 20.53 11.84 -3.45
C PHE A 318 19.46 12.73 -2.82
N ALA A 319 19.30 13.95 -3.32
CA ALA A 319 18.26 14.87 -2.87
C ALA A 319 16.85 14.28 -3.06
N PHE A 320 16.61 13.68 -4.23
CA PHE A 320 15.36 12.99 -4.52
C PHE A 320 15.10 11.83 -3.55
N ALA A 321 16.12 11.05 -3.19
CA ALA A 321 15.97 9.99 -2.21
C ALA A 321 15.47 10.51 -0.85
N VAL A 322 16.04 11.63 -0.38
CA VAL A 322 15.62 12.30 0.87
C VAL A 322 14.22 12.87 0.76
N ALA A 323 13.87 13.45 -0.39
CA ALA A 323 12.54 14.01 -0.65
C ALA A 323 11.44 12.94 -0.71
N ILE A 324 11.78 11.71 -1.09
CA ILE A 324 10.86 10.58 -1.11
C ILE A 324 10.52 10.10 0.31
N LYS A 325 11.53 9.94 1.17
CA LYS A 325 11.32 9.39 2.52
C LYS A 325 12.47 9.76 3.46
N PRO A 326 12.22 10.18 4.72
CA PRO A 326 13.28 10.54 5.67
C PRO A 326 14.26 9.40 5.94
N SER A 327 13.79 8.15 5.96
CA SER A 327 14.64 6.96 6.17
C SER A 327 15.74 6.82 5.12
N ASN A 328 15.54 7.35 3.91
CA ASN A 328 16.55 7.31 2.85
C ASN A 328 17.74 8.21 3.17
N ALA A 329 17.57 9.27 3.97
CA ALA A 329 18.69 10.07 4.45
C ALA A 329 19.66 9.20 5.28
N VAL A 330 19.14 8.34 6.15
CA VAL A 330 19.94 7.40 6.95
C VAL A 330 20.68 6.40 6.06
N ILE A 331 20.01 5.85 5.05
CA ILE A 331 20.61 4.88 4.11
C ILE A 331 21.73 5.52 3.28
N PHE A 332 21.55 6.76 2.83
CA PHE A 332 22.40 7.36 1.80
C PHE A 332 23.40 8.40 2.28
N ILE A 333 23.39 8.80 3.57
CA ILE A 333 24.29 9.83 4.07
C ILE A 333 25.78 9.46 3.92
N LEU A 334 26.17 8.24 4.29
CA LEU A 334 27.55 7.78 4.15
C LEU A 334 27.98 7.66 2.67
N PRO A 335 27.20 7.03 1.77
CA PRO A 335 27.45 7.07 0.33
C PRO A 335 27.65 8.49 -0.22
N PHE A 336 26.82 9.44 0.20
CA PHE A 336 26.92 10.83 -0.23
C PHE A 336 28.22 11.49 0.22
N LEU A 337 28.61 11.31 1.48
CA LEU A 337 29.90 11.79 2.00
C LEU A 337 31.09 11.19 1.24
N MET A 338 31.00 9.91 0.82
CA MET A 338 32.02 9.27 0.00
C MET A 338 32.12 9.89 -1.40
N PHE A 339 30.99 10.27 -2.02
CA PHE A 339 30.97 11.03 -3.28
C PHE A 339 31.67 12.38 -3.11
N ILE A 340 31.37 13.12 -2.04
CA ILE A 340 32.01 14.41 -1.72
C ILE A 340 33.52 14.20 -1.55
N PHE A 341 33.93 13.27 -0.69
CA PHE A 341 35.35 13.03 -0.43
C PHE A 341 36.12 12.65 -1.70
N ARG A 342 35.58 11.75 -2.51
CA ARG A 342 36.19 11.33 -3.77
C ARG A 342 36.32 12.50 -4.75
N TYR A 343 35.29 13.35 -4.82
CA TYR A 343 35.30 14.54 -5.67
C TYR A 343 36.32 15.58 -5.20
N LEU A 344 36.30 15.94 -3.92
CA LEU A 344 37.23 16.92 -3.34
C LEU A 344 38.70 16.49 -3.51
N ARG A 345 38.99 15.19 -3.36
CA ARG A 345 40.33 14.65 -3.59
C ARG A 345 40.80 14.78 -5.05
N GLN A 346 39.90 14.81 -6.03
CA GLN A 346 40.24 14.83 -7.46
C GLN A 346 40.15 16.20 -8.12
N SER A 347 39.29 17.09 -7.61
CA SER A 347 39.00 18.38 -8.23
C SER A 347 39.16 19.59 -7.30
N GLY A 348 39.22 19.39 -5.98
CA GLY A 348 39.16 20.48 -5.01
C GLY A 348 37.82 21.25 -5.03
N LEU A 349 37.79 22.45 -4.44
CA LEU A 349 36.57 23.24 -4.27
C LEU A 349 36.23 24.18 -5.44
N LYS A 350 37.19 24.51 -6.32
CA LYS A 350 37.03 25.56 -7.34
C LYS A 350 35.83 25.32 -8.27
N GLU A 351 35.67 24.07 -8.73
CA GLU A 351 34.58 23.70 -9.62
C GLU A 351 33.20 23.78 -8.94
N ILE A 352 33.10 23.62 -7.60
CA ILE A 352 31.83 23.72 -6.86
C ILE A 352 31.25 25.13 -6.97
N PHE A 353 32.11 26.15 -6.90
CA PHE A 353 31.72 27.55 -6.96
C PHE A 353 31.42 28.06 -8.37
N MET A 354 31.55 27.21 -9.41
CA MET A 354 31.08 27.58 -10.74
C MET A 354 29.56 27.72 -10.72
N LEU A 355 29.02 28.81 -11.27
CA LEU A 355 27.59 29.14 -11.26
C LEU A 355 26.71 27.94 -11.66
N LYS A 356 27.06 27.23 -12.74
CA LYS A 356 26.30 26.05 -13.20
C LYS A 356 26.18 24.94 -12.15
N ASN A 357 27.24 24.70 -11.39
CA ASN A 357 27.31 23.66 -10.37
C ASN A 357 26.62 24.12 -9.09
N LEU A 358 26.73 25.41 -8.76
CA LEU A 358 25.97 26.04 -7.70
C LEU A 358 24.46 25.93 -7.96
N CYS A 359 24.00 26.14 -9.20
CA CYS A 359 22.59 25.94 -9.57
C CYS A 359 22.13 24.50 -9.31
N VAL A 360 22.94 23.50 -9.65
CA VAL A 360 22.62 22.09 -9.37
C VAL A 360 22.52 21.84 -7.88
N ILE A 361 23.43 22.40 -7.08
CA ILE A 361 23.42 22.26 -5.63
C ILE A 361 22.19 22.93 -5.03
N VAL A 362 21.91 24.19 -5.38
CA VAL A 362 20.75 24.94 -4.89
C VAL A 362 19.45 24.25 -5.26
N PHE A 363 19.32 23.77 -6.50
CA PHE A 363 18.18 22.97 -6.94
C PHE A 363 18.03 21.69 -6.09
N SER A 364 19.14 20.98 -5.84
CA SER A 364 19.11 19.74 -5.06
C SER A 364 18.76 19.99 -3.59
N VAL A 365 19.23 21.09 -3.00
CA VAL A 365 18.85 21.51 -1.64
C VAL A 365 17.36 21.82 -1.59
N PHE A 366 16.84 22.60 -2.55
CA PHE A 366 15.42 22.86 -2.66
C PHE A 366 14.62 21.55 -2.75
N LEU A 367 15.01 20.67 -3.67
CA LEU A 367 14.36 19.37 -3.86
C LEU A 367 14.33 18.54 -2.57
N ALA A 368 15.47 18.42 -1.87
CA ALA A 368 15.58 17.61 -0.67
C ALA A 368 14.73 18.16 0.49
N PHE A 369 14.75 19.48 0.71
CA PHE A 369 14.19 20.07 1.92
C PHE A 369 12.78 20.66 1.75
N TYR A 370 12.31 20.82 0.51
CA TYR A 370 10.99 21.36 0.24
C TYR A 370 9.84 20.60 0.94
N PRO A 371 9.75 19.25 0.90
CA PRO A 371 8.68 18.52 1.59
C PRO A 371 8.65 18.80 3.09
N TYR A 372 9.83 18.97 3.68
CA TYR A 372 10.00 19.20 5.11
C TYR A 372 9.60 20.63 5.49
N PHE A 373 9.94 21.61 4.65
CA PHE A 373 9.46 22.97 4.83
C PHE A 373 7.93 23.05 4.69
N PHE A 374 7.37 22.36 3.69
CA PHE A 374 5.93 22.29 3.47
C PHE A 374 5.21 21.64 4.68
N ALA A 375 5.72 20.52 5.18
CA ALA A 375 5.20 19.87 6.39
C ALA A 375 5.28 20.79 7.62
N TYR A 376 6.39 21.50 7.80
CA TYR A 376 6.55 22.46 8.89
C TYR A 376 5.54 23.61 8.81
N TYR A 377 5.30 24.14 7.61
CA TYR A 377 4.33 25.22 7.40
C TYR A 377 2.90 24.79 7.79
N HIS A 378 2.49 23.57 7.43
CA HIS A 378 1.12 23.09 7.67
C HIS A 378 0.89 22.43 9.03
N ALA A 379 1.92 21.79 9.60
CA ALA A 379 1.79 21.00 10.82
C ALA A 379 2.63 21.53 12.00
N GLY A 380 3.52 22.50 11.78
CA GLY A 380 4.54 22.88 12.77
C GLY A 380 5.65 21.85 12.96
N ASN A 381 5.65 20.75 12.19
CA ASN A 381 6.61 19.65 12.30
C ASN A 381 7.20 19.29 10.92
N PRO A 382 8.51 19.50 10.68
CA PRO A 382 9.12 19.23 9.37
C PRO A 382 9.20 17.73 9.04
N PHE A 383 9.10 16.87 10.06
CA PHE A 383 9.11 15.42 9.94
C PHE A 383 7.74 14.82 10.30
N PHE A 384 6.67 15.61 10.17
CA PHE A 384 5.33 15.18 10.53
C PHE A 384 4.98 13.83 9.87
N PRO A 385 4.43 12.86 10.63
CA PRO A 385 4.13 12.87 12.07
C PRO A 385 5.25 12.30 12.97
N LEU A 386 6.39 11.87 12.40
CA LEU A 386 7.39 11.02 13.05
C LEU A 386 7.97 11.59 14.36
N PHE A 387 8.43 12.84 14.36
CA PHE A 387 9.11 13.45 15.53
C PHE A 387 8.21 14.39 16.33
N ASN A 388 7.00 13.96 16.66
CA ASN A 388 6.02 14.82 17.32
C ASN A 388 6.35 15.12 18.79
N SER A 389 7.24 14.35 19.44
CA SER A 389 7.73 14.70 20.78
C SER A 389 8.56 15.99 20.79
N LEU A 390 9.20 16.32 19.68
CA LEU A 390 10.07 17.50 19.53
C LEU A 390 9.32 18.72 18.98
N PHE A 391 8.49 18.52 17.96
CA PHE A 391 7.83 19.63 17.24
C PHE A 391 6.36 19.85 17.63
N ALA A 392 5.71 18.88 18.30
CA ALA A 392 4.37 18.97 18.85
C ALA A 392 3.30 19.55 17.88
N ALA A 393 3.07 18.86 16.76
CA ALA A 393 2.03 19.22 15.80
C ALA A 393 0.63 19.22 16.44
N PRO A 394 -0.27 20.16 16.07
CA PRO A 394 -1.65 20.21 16.55
C PRO A 394 -2.43 18.93 16.22
N PHE A 395 -3.49 18.63 16.99
CA PHE A 395 -4.36 17.45 16.85
C PHE A 395 -3.73 16.09 17.18
N TYR A 396 -2.42 16.06 17.47
CA TYR A 396 -1.67 14.85 17.80
C TYR A 396 -0.98 14.98 19.17
N PRO A 397 -0.79 13.87 19.90
CA PRO A 397 -0.07 13.87 21.17
C PRO A 397 1.40 14.23 20.95
N ALA A 398 2.01 14.85 21.95
CA ALA A 398 3.43 15.19 21.96
C ALA A 398 4.31 13.94 22.20
N SER A 399 4.19 12.95 21.32
CA SER A 399 4.92 11.68 21.34
C SER A 399 5.29 11.27 19.91
N ASP A 400 6.45 10.67 19.73
CA ASP A 400 6.90 10.22 18.41
C ASP A 400 6.03 9.10 17.86
N PHE A 401 5.84 9.11 16.53
CA PHE A 401 5.13 8.05 15.85
C PHE A 401 6.07 6.87 15.64
N PHE A 402 5.80 5.81 16.40
CA PHE A 402 6.67 4.65 16.48
C PHE A 402 5.84 3.37 16.54
N ASN A 403 6.17 2.41 15.69
CA ASN A 403 5.47 1.13 15.71
C ASN A 403 6.15 0.19 16.72
N THR A 404 5.57 0.14 17.93
CA THR A 404 6.05 -0.66 19.06
C THR A 404 6.00 -2.17 18.82
N THR A 405 5.23 -2.63 17.82
CA THR A 405 5.10 -4.06 17.45
C THR A 405 6.45 -4.67 17.07
N TYR A 406 7.33 -3.88 16.43
CA TYR A 406 8.61 -4.35 15.89
C TYR A 406 9.78 -3.73 16.63
N THR A 407 9.91 -4.09 17.91
CA THR A 407 10.93 -3.54 18.81
C THR A 407 11.54 -4.62 19.70
N GLY A 408 12.72 -4.35 20.27
CA GLY A 408 13.38 -5.28 21.21
C GLY A 408 14.01 -6.55 20.61
N ASN A 409 13.94 -6.74 19.29
CA ASN A 409 14.43 -7.92 18.58
C ASN A 409 15.83 -7.72 17.92
N PHE A 410 16.46 -6.56 18.09
CA PHE A 410 17.82 -6.30 17.58
C PHE A 410 18.88 -6.90 18.52
N GLY A 411 19.73 -7.79 18.00
CA GLY A 411 20.77 -8.48 18.76
C GLY A 411 21.42 -9.62 17.97
N PHE A 412 22.20 -10.48 18.63
CA PHE A 412 22.86 -11.63 17.99
C PHE A 412 21.89 -12.61 17.31
N THR A 413 20.67 -12.71 17.84
CA THR A 413 19.60 -13.56 17.30
C THR A 413 18.85 -12.90 16.14
N ALA A 414 19.03 -11.60 15.87
CA ALA A 414 18.29 -10.89 14.82
C ALA A 414 18.52 -11.49 13.43
N PHE A 415 19.74 -11.97 13.14
CA PHE A 415 20.04 -12.67 11.89
C PHE A 415 19.18 -13.92 11.71
N TRP A 416 19.07 -14.73 12.78
CA TRP A 416 18.23 -15.93 12.79
C TRP A 416 16.74 -15.57 12.73
N GLY A 417 16.33 -14.57 13.52
CA GLY A 417 14.96 -14.10 13.56
C GLY A 417 14.49 -13.57 12.21
N LEU A 418 15.31 -12.80 11.50
CA LEU A 418 14.97 -12.33 10.16
C LEU A 418 14.76 -13.50 9.18
N LEU A 419 15.65 -14.51 9.20
CA LEU A 419 15.57 -15.66 8.29
C LEU A 419 14.42 -16.61 8.60
N PHE A 420 14.15 -16.92 9.87
CA PHE A 420 13.25 -18.02 10.25
C PHE A 420 12.04 -17.58 11.08
N GLU A 421 12.03 -16.38 11.63
CA GLU A 421 10.98 -15.82 12.49
C GLU A 421 10.55 -14.43 12.00
N THR A 422 10.49 -14.26 10.67
CA THR A 422 10.25 -12.96 10.02
C THR A 422 8.98 -12.26 10.51
N SER A 423 7.97 -12.99 11.00
CA SER A 423 6.74 -12.41 11.57
C SER A 423 6.99 -11.51 12.79
N ARG A 424 8.17 -11.63 13.44
CA ARG A 424 8.62 -10.74 14.52
C ARG A 424 9.10 -9.37 14.02
N PHE A 425 9.20 -9.19 12.70
CA PHE A 425 9.74 -7.99 12.04
C PHE A 425 8.85 -7.46 10.90
N LEU A 426 7.79 -8.18 10.52
CA LEU A 426 6.90 -7.85 9.41
C LEU A 426 5.53 -8.50 9.61
N GLU A 427 4.45 -7.91 9.09
CA GLU A 427 3.10 -8.48 9.06
C GLU A 427 3.01 -9.63 8.05
N SER A 428 3.79 -10.69 8.27
CA SER A 428 3.97 -11.77 7.30
C SER A 428 4.10 -13.14 7.95
N SER A 429 4.14 -14.19 7.12
CA SER A 429 4.65 -15.49 7.52
C SER A 429 6.14 -15.44 7.86
N ASN A 430 6.62 -16.47 8.54
CA ASN A 430 8.05 -16.73 8.74
C ASN A 430 8.75 -17.16 7.45
N GLY A 431 9.99 -16.74 7.25
CA GLY A 431 10.84 -17.15 6.12
C GLY A 431 10.81 -16.22 4.91
N VAL A 432 10.23 -15.02 5.03
CA VAL A 432 9.93 -14.16 3.88
C VAL A 432 10.93 -13.01 3.68
N ILE A 433 11.93 -12.87 4.55
CA ILE A 433 12.96 -11.82 4.37
C ILE A 433 13.75 -12.00 3.06
N GLY A 434 13.85 -13.25 2.61
CA GLY A 434 14.67 -13.68 1.50
C GLY A 434 15.94 -14.39 1.94
N PHE A 435 16.15 -15.60 1.40
CA PHE A 435 17.27 -16.47 1.70
C PHE A 435 18.60 -15.95 1.15
N GLN A 436 18.60 -14.89 0.33
CA GLN A 436 19.83 -14.21 -0.06
C GLN A 436 20.58 -13.60 1.13
N LEU A 437 19.92 -13.40 2.28
CA LEU A 437 20.58 -13.01 3.53
C LEU A 437 21.60 -14.06 4.00
N ALA A 438 21.45 -15.34 3.62
CA ALA A 438 22.44 -16.38 3.89
C ALA A 438 23.78 -16.16 3.17
N LEU A 439 23.83 -15.26 2.17
CA LEU A 439 25.07 -14.83 1.52
C LEU A 439 25.84 -13.77 2.33
N LEU A 440 25.26 -13.22 3.39
CA LEU A 440 25.92 -12.18 4.20
C LEU A 440 27.26 -12.63 4.80
N PRO A 441 27.42 -13.82 5.40
CA PRO A 441 28.73 -14.27 5.87
C PRO A 441 29.76 -14.39 4.74
N ILE A 442 29.33 -14.85 3.57
CA ILE A 442 30.18 -14.96 2.37
C ILE A 442 30.63 -13.57 1.90
N LEU A 443 29.72 -12.59 1.91
CA LEU A 443 30.03 -11.19 1.64
C LEU A 443 31.07 -10.65 2.63
N LEU A 444 30.87 -10.85 3.94
CA LEU A 444 31.77 -10.35 4.98
C LEU A 444 33.18 -10.93 4.85
N VAL A 445 33.30 -12.25 4.64
CA VAL A 445 34.59 -12.90 4.39
C VAL A 445 35.21 -12.38 3.09
N GLY A 446 34.41 -12.23 2.03
CA GLY A 446 34.88 -11.70 0.76
C GLY A 446 35.42 -10.28 0.85
N LEU A 447 34.75 -9.42 1.61
CA LEU A 447 35.21 -8.07 1.91
C LEU A 447 36.56 -8.13 2.62
N LEU A 448 36.66 -8.86 3.74
CA LEU A 448 37.90 -8.98 4.53
C LEU A 448 39.10 -9.45 3.68
N LEU A 449 38.90 -10.48 2.85
CA LEU A 449 39.98 -11.05 2.03
C LEU A 449 40.38 -10.17 0.84
N ASN A 450 39.44 -9.39 0.26
CA ASN A 450 39.68 -8.62 -0.95
C ASN A 450 39.66 -7.08 -0.74
N MET A 451 39.68 -6.60 0.51
CA MET A 451 39.72 -5.17 0.84
C MET A 451 40.74 -4.40 0.00
N ARG A 452 41.90 -5.01 -0.31
CA ARG A 452 42.99 -4.32 -1.02
C ARG A 452 42.74 -4.02 -2.49
N THR A 453 41.90 -4.80 -3.19
CA THR A 453 41.78 -4.66 -4.65
C THR A 453 40.50 -3.97 -5.12
N ASN A 454 39.44 -3.98 -4.32
CA ASN A 454 38.20 -3.28 -4.63
C ASN A 454 37.74 -2.39 -3.46
N PHE A 455 38.67 -1.87 -2.65
CA PHE A 455 38.40 -1.10 -1.43
C PHE A 455 37.30 -0.06 -1.60
N TYR A 456 37.41 0.78 -2.63
CA TYR A 456 36.47 1.88 -2.88
C TYR A 456 35.05 1.39 -3.21
N LEU A 457 34.91 0.29 -3.93
CA LEU A 457 33.60 -0.28 -4.24
C LEU A 457 33.01 -0.97 -3.00
N ALA A 458 33.83 -1.79 -2.34
CA ALA A 458 33.48 -2.50 -1.10
C ALA A 458 33.01 -1.54 0.00
N THR A 459 33.75 -0.47 0.25
CA THR A 459 33.40 0.55 1.24
C THR A 459 32.16 1.35 0.83
N PHE A 460 32.01 1.70 -0.45
CA PHE A 460 30.86 2.45 -0.91
C PHE A 460 29.55 1.70 -0.71
N VAL A 461 29.47 0.44 -1.13
CA VAL A 461 28.22 -0.30 -0.94
C VAL A 461 28.08 -0.82 0.49
N GLY A 462 29.20 -1.13 1.17
CA GLY A 462 29.19 -1.38 2.61
C GLY A 462 28.60 -0.22 3.41
N SER A 463 28.77 1.02 2.95
CA SER A 463 28.15 2.20 3.57
C SER A 463 26.63 2.27 3.37
N ILE A 464 26.12 1.83 2.21
CA ILE A 464 24.66 1.68 1.99
C ILE A 464 24.09 0.61 2.92
N PHE A 465 24.77 -0.55 3.01
CA PHE A 465 24.36 -1.64 3.89
C PHE A 465 24.36 -1.22 5.37
N LEU A 466 25.39 -0.50 5.81
CA LEU A 466 25.46 0.06 7.16
C LEU A 466 24.32 1.03 7.43
N GLY A 467 23.97 1.91 6.48
CA GLY A 467 22.81 2.79 6.59
C GLY A 467 21.49 2.02 6.74
N GLY A 468 21.33 0.90 6.02
CA GLY A 468 20.20 -0.01 6.22
C GLY A 468 20.17 -0.64 7.61
N LEU A 469 21.32 -1.07 8.15
CA LEU A 469 21.41 -1.60 9.51
C LEU A 469 21.09 -0.53 10.57
N MET A 470 21.54 0.71 10.37
CA MET A 470 21.19 1.84 11.25
C MET A 470 19.67 2.10 11.24
N LEU A 471 19.05 2.05 10.05
CA LEU A 471 17.60 2.16 9.93
C LEU A 471 16.88 1.02 10.65
N PHE A 472 17.34 -0.22 10.47
CA PHE A 472 16.78 -1.40 11.17
C PHE A 472 16.92 -1.33 12.68
N TYR A 473 18.04 -0.78 13.16
CA TYR A 473 18.24 -0.53 14.58
C TYR A 473 17.20 0.45 15.12
N SER A 474 16.91 1.52 14.36
CA SER A 474 15.91 2.52 14.76
C SER A 474 14.47 1.98 14.72
N GLN A 475 14.10 1.24 13.68
CA GLN A 475 12.79 0.61 13.53
C GLN A 475 13.02 -0.78 12.96
N GLN A 476 12.76 -1.83 13.74
CA GLN A 476 13.09 -3.22 13.39
C GLN A 476 12.03 -3.82 12.45
N TYR A 477 11.61 -3.02 11.46
CA TYR A 477 10.63 -3.39 10.47
C TYR A 477 11.35 -3.83 9.18
N ALA A 478 11.25 -5.11 8.87
CA ALA A 478 12.05 -5.77 7.83
C ALA A 478 11.88 -5.16 6.42
N ARG A 479 10.71 -4.58 6.12
CA ARG A 479 10.46 -3.89 4.84
C ARG A 479 11.52 -2.81 4.56
N TYR A 480 11.90 -2.05 5.58
CA TYR A 480 12.76 -0.87 5.44
C TYR A 480 14.21 -1.20 5.05
N ILE A 481 14.67 -2.43 5.31
CA ILE A 481 16.01 -2.87 4.90
C ILE A 481 16.05 -3.53 3.52
N MET A 482 14.91 -3.75 2.87
CA MET A 482 14.85 -4.44 1.58
C MET A 482 15.81 -3.87 0.52
N PRO A 483 15.96 -2.54 0.32
CA PRO A 483 16.92 -2.00 -0.64
C PRO A 483 18.36 -2.48 -0.39
N THR A 484 18.74 -2.64 0.87
CA THR A 484 20.09 -3.11 1.25
C THR A 484 20.25 -4.62 1.12
N LEU A 485 19.18 -5.38 1.37
CA LEU A 485 19.18 -6.84 1.22
C LEU A 485 19.37 -7.29 -0.22
N TYR A 486 18.81 -6.55 -1.20
CA TYR A 486 19.02 -6.82 -2.62
C TYR A 486 20.51 -6.68 -3.02
N LEU A 487 21.24 -5.75 -2.39
CA LEU A 487 22.64 -5.51 -2.73
C LEU A 487 23.54 -6.65 -2.26
N ILE A 488 23.14 -7.48 -1.29
CA ILE A 488 23.95 -8.60 -0.78
C ILE A 488 24.43 -9.53 -1.90
N PRO A 489 23.57 -10.13 -2.75
CA PRO A 489 24.02 -10.99 -3.84
C PRO A 489 24.91 -10.24 -4.84
N LEU A 490 24.54 -9.02 -5.25
CA LEU A 490 25.35 -8.17 -6.13
C LEU A 490 26.77 -7.96 -5.56
N LEU A 491 26.88 -7.72 -4.25
CA LEU A 491 28.17 -7.46 -3.60
C LEU A 491 28.99 -8.70 -3.35
N SER A 492 28.33 -9.79 -2.99
CA SER A 492 28.99 -11.07 -2.78
C SER A 492 29.80 -11.42 -4.02
N VAL A 493 29.21 -11.26 -5.21
CA VAL A 493 29.90 -11.57 -6.45
C VAL A 493 30.95 -10.53 -6.86
N LEU A 494 30.69 -9.23 -6.64
CA LEU A 494 31.63 -8.17 -7.03
C LEU A 494 32.88 -8.10 -6.13
N CYS A 495 32.76 -8.52 -4.87
CA CYS A 495 33.84 -8.49 -3.88
C CYS A 495 34.65 -9.78 -3.86
N LEU A 496 34.09 -10.91 -4.30
CA LEU A 496 34.80 -12.17 -4.37
C LEU A 496 35.57 -12.35 -5.71
N ARG A 497 36.59 -13.20 -5.71
CA ARG A 497 37.44 -13.50 -6.89
C ARG A 497 37.62 -15.00 -7.10
N GLY A 498 37.76 -15.41 -8.36
CA GLY A 498 38.21 -16.74 -8.76
C GLY A 498 37.10 -17.76 -9.04
N LYS A 499 37.49 -18.98 -9.43
CA LYS A 499 36.58 -20.05 -9.84
C LYS A 499 35.64 -20.52 -8.72
N PHE A 500 36.10 -20.47 -7.47
CA PHE A 500 35.31 -20.84 -6.28
C PHE A 500 34.03 -20.01 -6.16
N VAL A 501 34.07 -18.74 -6.55
CA VAL A 501 32.94 -17.81 -6.49
C VAL A 501 31.86 -18.22 -7.48
N ASN A 502 32.27 -18.52 -8.72
CA ASN A 502 31.35 -18.98 -9.74
C ASN A 502 30.68 -20.29 -9.32
N LEU A 503 31.43 -21.21 -8.71
CA LEU A 503 30.89 -22.46 -8.19
C LEU A 503 29.87 -22.19 -7.07
N VAL A 504 30.24 -21.41 -6.05
CA VAL A 504 29.36 -21.08 -4.93
C VAL A 504 28.07 -20.39 -5.41
N ILE A 505 28.17 -19.43 -6.32
CA ILE A 505 27.00 -18.74 -6.89
C ILE A 505 26.14 -19.73 -7.68
N GLN A 506 26.73 -20.50 -8.59
CA GLN A 506 25.98 -21.43 -9.44
C GLN A 506 25.31 -22.54 -8.63
N THR A 507 25.92 -22.97 -7.53
CA THR A 507 25.35 -23.99 -6.66
C THR A 507 24.31 -23.41 -5.70
N LEU A 508 24.58 -22.29 -5.01
CA LEU A 508 23.67 -21.75 -4.00
C LEU A 508 22.50 -20.95 -4.59
N SER A 509 22.70 -20.25 -5.72
CA SER A 509 21.66 -19.38 -6.29
C SER A 509 20.37 -20.15 -6.63
N PRO A 510 20.41 -21.33 -7.28
CA PRO A 510 19.19 -22.10 -7.52
C PRO A 510 18.42 -22.44 -6.24
N PHE A 511 19.11 -22.80 -5.16
CA PHE A 511 18.45 -23.06 -3.87
C PHE A 511 17.85 -21.79 -3.28
N ILE A 512 18.59 -20.68 -3.28
CA ILE A 512 18.08 -19.39 -2.76
C ILE A 512 16.85 -18.95 -3.55
N ILE A 513 16.91 -19.01 -4.88
CA ILE A 513 15.79 -18.67 -5.77
C ILE A 513 14.59 -19.57 -5.49
N PHE A 514 14.82 -20.89 -5.39
CA PHE A 514 13.77 -21.86 -5.08
C PHE A 514 13.08 -21.53 -3.75
N PHE A 515 13.83 -21.37 -2.67
CA PHE A 515 13.25 -21.05 -1.37
C PHE A 515 12.58 -19.67 -1.35
N ASN A 516 13.17 -18.67 -1.99
CA ASN A 516 12.53 -17.36 -2.13
C ASN A 516 11.16 -17.45 -2.81
N ILE A 517 11.05 -18.20 -3.91
CA ILE A 517 9.79 -18.39 -4.64
C ILE A 517 8.78 -19.17 -3.78
N VAL A 518 9.20 -20.25 -3.12
CA VAL A 518 8.32 -21.06 -2.26
C VAL A 518 7.75 -20.27 -1.09
N PHE A 519 8.49 -19.30 -0.56
CA PHE A 519 8.06 -18.47 0.56
C PHE A 519 7.37 -17.16 0.13
N ALA A 520 7.40 -16.82 -1.16
CA ALA A 520 6.82 -15.58 -1.68
C ALA A 520 5.35 -15.35 -1.31
N PRO A 521 4.44 -16.35 -1.39
CA PRO A 521 3.03 -16.15 -1.06
C PRO A 521 2.81 -15.70 0.40
N GLY A 522 3.72 -16.09 1.31
CA GLY A 522 3.62 -15.76 2.73
C GLY A 522 4.01 -14.34 3.10
N VAL A 523 4.50 -13.52 2.15
CA VAL A 523 4.97 -12.16 2.46
C VAL A 523 3.83 -11.19 2.79
N ILE A 524 2.65 -11.42 2.21
CA ILE A 524 1.44 -10.63 2.48
C ILE A 524 0.19 -11.48 2.27
N TRP A 525 -0.83 -11.23 3.08
CA TRP A 525 -1.99 -12.11 3.22
C TRP A 525 -2.74 -12.41 1.91
N TYR A 526 -2.80 -11.44 0.99
CA TYR A 526 -3.48 -11.60 -0.30
C TYR A 526 -2.64 -12.32 -1.38
N LEU A 527 -1.44 -12.81 -1.08
CA LEU A 527 -0.67 -13.60 -2.07
C LEU A 527 -0.83 -15.11 -1.89
N ASN A 528 -1.35 -15.59 -0.75
CA ASN A 528 -1.56 -17.02 -0.50
C ASN A 528 -2.48 -17.69 -1.53
N GLU A 529 -3.43 -16.94 -2.10
CA GLU A 529 -4.39 -17.43 -3.09
C GLU A 529 -4.20 -16.80 -4.48
N TRP A 530 -3.15 -16.00 -4.67
CA TRP A 530 -2.92 -15.29 -5.92
C TRP A 530 -2.29 -16.21 -6.97
N ASN A 531 -3.05 -16.65 -7.97
CA ASN A 531 -2.48 -17.34 -9.12
C ASN A 531 -1.93 -16.35 -10.15
N ASN A 532 -0.65 -16.47 -10.56
CA ASN A 532 -0.05 -15.59 -11.58
C ASN A 532 -0.79 -15.61 -12.93
N THR A 533 -1.52 -16.68 -13.24
CA THR A 533 -2.40 -16.68 -14.43
C THR A 533 -3.54 -15.66 -14.33
N SER A 534 -3.98 -15.32 -13.12
CA SER A 534 -4.98 -14.27 -12.85
C SER A 534 -4.49 -12.89 -13.28
N GLY A 535 -3.18 -12.66 -13.23
CA GLY A 535 -2.57 -11.40 -13.68
C GLY A 535 -2.76 -11.16 -15.19
N LEU A 536 -3.01 -12.19 -15.99
CA LEU A 536 -3.14 -12.06 -17.45
C LEU A 536 -4.53 -11.61 -17.92
N SER A 537 -5.50 -11.49 -17.01
CA SER A 537 -6.87 -11.12 -17.34
C SER A 537 -7.43 -10.11 -16.36
N SER A 538 -7.83 -8.96 -16.88
CA SER A 538 -8.49 -7.91 -16.09
C SER A 538 -9.74 -8.42 -15.38
N VAL A 539 -10.53 -9.30 -16.02
CA VAL A 539 -11.73 -9.90 -15.42
C VAL A 539 -11.39 -10.71 -14.17
N TYR A 540 -10.32 -11.52 -14.22
CA TYR A 540 -9.87 -12.27 -13.04
C TYR A 540 -9.28 -11.36 -11.97
N GLN A 541 -8.53 -10.32 -12.36
CA GLN A 541 -8.03 -9.31 -11.43
C GLN A 541 -9.17 -8.62 -10.65
N TYR A 542 -10.22 -8.17 -11.35
CA TYR A 542 -11.39 -7.55 -10.71
C TYR A 542 -12.12 -8.52 -9.79
N LYS A 543 -12.39 -9.75 -10.25
CA LYS A 543 -13.02 -10.80 -9.42
C LYS A 543 -12.19 -11.14 -8.19
N TYR A 544 -10.86 -11.19 -8.33
CA TYR A 544 -9.94 -11.45 -7.23
C TYR A 544 -9.91 -10.31 -6.23
N ARG A 545 -9.82 -9.07 -6.71
CA ARG A 545 -9.89 -7.87 -5.87
C ARG A 545 -11.17 -7.90 -5.03
N ASP A 546 -12.30 -8.02 -5.71
CA ASP A 546 -13.62 -7.91 -5.13
C ASP A 546 -13.98 -9.06 -4.18
N SER A 547 -13.38 -10.24 -4.36
CA SER A 547 -13.54 -11.37 -3.43
C SER A 547 -12.71 -11.22 -2.16
N LYS A 548 -11.63 -10.43 -2.21
CA LYS A 548 -10.76 -10.14 -1.06
C LYS A 548 -11.16 -8.87 -0.33
N GLU A 549 -11.54 -7.85 -1.08
CA GLU A 549 -11.86 -6.53 -0.55
C GLU A 549 -12.77 -5.77 -1.53
N SER A 550 -14.03 -5.55 -1.14
CA SER A 550 -15.05 -4.97 -2.02
C SER A 550 -15.28 -3.47 -1.83
N ILE A 551 -14.47 -2.81 -0.98
CA ILE A 551 -14.63 -1.37 -0.70
C ILE A 551 -14.61 -0.48 -1.96
N ALA A 552 -13.91 -0.89 -3.02
CA ALA A 552 -13.90 -0.14 -4.27
C ALA A 552 -15.32 0.07 -4.84
N ARG A 553 -16.20 -0.94 -4.74
CA ARG A 553 -17.60 -0.83 -5.18
C ARG A 553 -18.43 0.08 -4.29
N VAL A 554 -18.13 0.10 -2.98
CA VAL A 554 -18.76 1.03 -2.03
C VAL A 554 -18.39 2.46 -2.40
N ASN A 555 -17.11 2.72 -2.67
CA ASN A 555 -16.65 4.07 -3.04
C ASN A 555 -17.16 4.49 -4.43
N GLU A 556 -17.22 3.57 -5.40
CA GLU A 556 -17.87 3.81 -6.71
C GLU A 556 -19.36 4.16 -6.56
N TYR A 557 -20.09 3.46 -5.67
CA TYR A 557 -21.47 3.79 -5.34
C TYR A 557 -21.60 5.18 -4.72
N LEU A 558 -20.76 5.51 -3.73
CA LEU A 558 -20.79 6.79 -3.04
C LEU A 558 -20.49 7.96 -3.99
N ASN A 559 -19.51 7.81 -4.89
CA ASN A 559 -19.20 8.83 -5.90
C ASN A 559 -20.32 9.05 -6.93
N ALA A 560 -21.18 8.03 -7.15
CA ALA A 560 -22.31 8.15 -8.06
C ALA A 560 -23.51 8.90 -7.45
N LEU A 561 -23.50 9.16 -6.14
CA LEU A 561 -24.56 9.89 -5.46
C LEU A 561 -24.51 11.40 -5.80
N PRO A 562 -25.67 12.06 -5.92
CA PRO A 562 -25.71 13.50 -6.14
C PRO A 562 -25.29 14.28 -4.88
N GLY A 563 -24.49 15.32 -5.08
CA GLY A 563 -24.03 16.19 -4.00
C GLY A 563 -22.74 15.69 -3.35
N LYS A 564 -22.25 16.46 -2.36
CA LYS A 564 -20.99 16.15 -1.69
C LYS A 564 -21.16 15.03 -0.67
N VAL A 565 -20.37 13.97 -0.78
CA VAL A 565 -20.38 12.85 0.16
C VAL A 565 -19.25 12.98 1.18
N ASN A 566 -19.51 12.62 2.44
CA ASN A 566 -18.50 12.57 3.49
C ASN A 566 -18.75 11.34 4.38
N PRO A 567 -18.28 10.15 3.95
CA PRO A 567 -18.56 8.90 4.62
C PRO A 567 -17.58 8.65 5.79
N VAL A 568 -18.08 7.99 6.82
CA VAL A 568 -17.27 7.40 7.89
C VAL A 568 -16.87 5.99 7.50
N TYR A 569 -15.57 5.71 7.54
CA TYR A 569 -15.04 4.36 7.31
C TYR A 569 -14.96 3.54 8.61
N PRO A 570 -15.08 2.20 8.54
CA PRO A 570 -14.91 1.34 9.71
C PRO A 570 -13.51 1.49 10.32
N HIS A 571 -13.43 1.44 11.65
CA HIS A 571 -12.17 1.59 12.40
C HIS A 571 -11.05 0.65 11.89
N ASN A 572 -11.39 -0.60 11.56
CA ASN A 572 -10.44 -1.60 11.08
C ASN A 572 -10.17 -1.55 9.56
N LYS A 573 -10.91 -0.75 8.79
CA LYS A 573 -10.86 -0.69 7.32
C LYS A 573 -10.97 0.77 6.84
N PRO A 574 -9.96 1.62 7.11
CA PRO A 574 -9.94 3.03 6.71
C PRO A 574 -9.62 3.18 5.21
N TYR A 575 -10.47 2.65 4.34
CA TYR A 575 -10.13 2.43 2.92
C TYR A 575 -10.75 3.50 2.01
N ALA A 576 -10.27 4.74 2.11
CA ALA A 576 -10.83 5.86 1.36
C ALA A 576 -10.30 6.00 -0.08
N ALA A 577 -9.45 5.10 -0.57
CA ALA A 577 -8.99 5.18 -1.94
C ALA A 577 -10.15 5.11 -2.96
N ASN A 578 -10.04 5.89 -4.05
CA ASN A 578 -11.09 6.22 -5.02
C ASN A 578 -12.26 7.11 -4.53
N ILE A 579 -12.34 7.57 -3.27
CA ILE A 579 -13.38 8.55 -2.91
C ILE A 579 -13.07 9.91 -3.54
N GLU A 580 -14.07 10.57 -4.14
CA GLU A 580 -13.86 11.89 -4.80
C GLU A 580 -13.95 13.07 -3.83
N ASP A 581 -14.76 12.95 -2.78
CA ASP A 581 -15.06 14.01 -1.81
C ASP A 581 -14.28 13.86 -0.48
N GLY A 582 -14.90 14.24 0.65
CA GLY A 582 -14.32 14.11 1.98
C GLY A 582 -14.48 12.70 2.53
N PHE A 583 -13.77 12.39 3.63
CA PHE A 583 -13.97 11.18 4.40
C PHE A 583 -13.62 11.39 5.87
N VAL A 584 -14.12 10.49 6.72
CA VAL A 584 -13.84 10.47 8.15
C VAL A 584 -13.30 9.11 8.56
N TYR A 585 -12.09 9.11 9.13
CA TYR A 585 -11.50 7.94 9.77
C TYR A 585 -11.73 7.95 11.28
N LEU A 586 -12.01 6.77 11.83
CA LEU A 586 -12.24 6.55 13.27
C LEU A 586 -11.02 5.95 13.99
N ASN A 587 -9.91 5.73 13.29
CA ASN A 587 -8.75 5.00 13.80
C ASN A 587 -7.50 5.89 13.89
N TRP A 588 -6.33 5.28 14.11
CA TRP A 588 -5.07 5.98 14.34
C TRP A 588 -4.62 6.91 13.20
N TYR A 589 -5.14 6.76 11.97
CA TYR A 589 -4.91 7.75 10.90
C TYR A 589 -5.51 9.12 11.23
N ASN A 590 -6.47 9.19 12.15
CA ASN A 590 -7.01 10.42 12.72
C ASN A 590 -7.22 10.25 14.23
N GLN A 591 -6.18 10.54 15.01
CA GLN A 591 -6.21 10.33 16.47
C GLN A 591 -7.25 11.21 17.18
N TYR A 592 -7.54 12.41 16.66
CA TYR A 592 -8.62 13.25 17.19
C TYR A 592 -9.98 12.55 17.10
N ASN A 593 -10.32 12.05 15.91
CA ASN A 593 -11.56 11.30 15.72
C ASN A 593 -11.54 9.97 16.47
N GLN A 594 -10.39 9.30 16.55
CA GLN A 594 -10.24 8.06 17.32
C GLN A 594 -10.56 8.28 18.80
N ASN A 595 -10.08 9.36 19.41
CA ASN A 595 -10.40 9.70 20.79
C ASN A 595 -11.90 9.96 20.99
N LYS A 596 -12.58 10.55 19.99
CA LYS A 596 -14.05 10.69 20.00
C LYS A 596 -14.73 9.33 19.88
N TYR A 597 -14.30 8.50 18.94
CA TYR A 597 -14.80 7.14 18.74
C TYR A 597 -14.69 6.29 20.02
N LEU A 598 -13.59 6.41 20.77
CA LEU A 598 -13.39 5.69 22.04
C LEU A 598 -14.35 6.12 23.17
N ARG A 599 -15.10 7.22 23.01
CA ARG A 599 -16.18 7.64 23.92
C ARG A 599 -17.53 6.96 23.61
N GLY A 600 -17.57 6.03 22.66
CA GLY A 600 -18.78 5.28 22.28
C GLY A 600 -19.74 6.09 21.41
N ALA A 601 -21.03 5.72 21.44
CA ALA A 601 -22.07 6.29 20.56
C ALA A 601 -22.16 7.83 20.61
N LEU A 602 -22.05 8.43 21.80
CA LEU A 602 -22.09 9.90 21.97
C LEU A 602 -20.96 10.60 21.20
N GLY A 603 -19.76 10.05 21.22
CA GLY A 603 -18.63 10.62 20.49
C GLY A 603 -18.78 10.52 18.97
N ILE A 604 -19.48 9.50 18.47
CA ILE A 604 -19.80 9.35 17.05
C ILE A 604 -20.87 10.37 16.64
N LEU A 605 -21.90 10.60 17.49
CA LEU A 605 -22.91 11.64 17.24
C LEU A 605 -22.29 13.04 17.17
N GLU A 606 -21.37 13.37 18.07
CA GLU A 606 -20.62 14.62 17.99
C GLU A 606 -19.84 14.76 16.67
N LEU A 607 -19.26 13.65 16.18
CA LEU A 607 -18.55 13.65 14.90
C LEU A 607 -19.50 13.90 13.72
N ILE A 608 -20.74 13.40 13.79
CA ILE A 608 -21.74 13.59 12.72
C ILE A 608 -22.00 15.07 12.50
N ASP A 609 -22.22 15.81 13.59
CA ASP A 609 -22.47 17.24 13.54
C ASP A 609 -21.20 18.03 13.16
N GLU A 610 -20.06 17.71 13.80
CA GLU A 610 -18.80 18.46 13.59
C GLU A 610 -18.27 18.30 12.17
N LYS A 611 -18.24 17.06 11.66
CA LYS A 611 -17.66 16.74 10.36
C LYS A 611 -18.69 16.74 9.24
N LYS A 612 -19.99 16.99 9.54
CA LYS A 612 -21.09 16.93 8.57
C LYS A 612 -21.09 15.59 7.84
N ILE A 613 -21.10 14.51 8.60
CA ILE A 613 -21.08 13.15 8.05
C ILE A 613 -22.39 12.92 7.29
N THR A 614 -22.28 12.47 6.04
CA THR A 614 -23.44 12.13 5.23
C THR A 614 -23.72 10.63 5.21
N HIS A 615 -22.69 9.79 5.40
CA HIS A 615 -22.84 8.35 5.36
C HIS A 615 -22.00 7.64 6.43
N ILE A 616 -22.46 6.50 6.92
CA ILE A 616 -21.68 5.60 7.80
C ILE A 616 -21.55 4.24 7.13
N ILE A 617 -20.30 3.82 6.91
CA ILE A 617 -19.97 2.49 6.39
C ILE A 617 -19.70 1.56 7.58
N THR A 618 -20.31 0.39 7.57
CA THR A 618 -20.13 -0.65 8.59
C THR A 618 -19.76 -1.98 7.96
N ASN A 619 -19.10 -2.84 8.73
CA ASN A 619 -18.73 -4.21 8.36
C ASN A 619 -18.94 -5.15 9.57
N SER A 620 -18.76 -6.46 9.38
CA SER A 620 -18.94 -7.47 10.44
C SER A 620 -18.11 -7.26 11.72
N HIS A 621 -17.07 -6.43 11.66
CA HIS A 621 -16.14 -6.13 12.76
C HIS A 621 -16.31 -4.71 13.32
N SER A 622 -17.31 -3.96 12.86
CA SER A 622 -17.60 -2.62 13.40
C SER A 622 -18.10 -2.72 14.83
N SER A 623 -17.79 -1.73 15.68
CA SER A 623 -18.25 -1.75 17.07
C SER A 623 -19.77 -1.60 17.17
N GLN A 624 -20.33 -2.10 18.27
CA GLN A 624 -21.77 -2.01 18.54
C GLN A 624 -22.25 -0.55 18.51
N ASP A 625 -21.44 0.39 19.00
CA ASP A 625 -21.76 1.83 18.96
C ASP A 625 -21.93 2.37 17.53
N VAL A 626 -21.04 2.02 16.61
CA VAL A 626 -21.11 2.48 15.20
C VAL A 626 -22.36 1.90 14.55
N PHE A 627 -22.63 0.61 14.78
CA PHE A 627 -23.85 -0.03 14.28
C PHE A 627 -25.12 0.60 14.84
N TYR A 628 -25.13 0.90 16.14
CA TYR A 628 -26.26 1.55 16.80
C TYR A 628 -26.53 2.92 16.20
N VAL A 629 -25.51 3.77 16.08
CA VAL A 629 -25.66 5.11 15.50
C VAL A 629 -26.08 5.03 14.03
N ALA A 630 -25.45 4.17 13.22
CA ALA A 630 -25.77 4.03 11.81
C ALA A 630 -27.22 3.58 11.57
N LYS A 631 -27.73 2.63 12.38
CA LYS A 631 -29.11 2.15 12.28
C LYS A 631 -30.16 3.11 12.83
N THR A 632 -29.79 3.88 13.86
CA THR A 632 -30.73 4.79 14.54
C THR A 632 -30.87 6.12 13.80
N HIS A 633 -29.77 6.62 13.21
CA HIS A 633 -29.72 7.93 12.57
C HIS A 633 -29.55 7.87 11.05
N GLY A 634 -29.50 6.67 10.47
CA GLY A 634 -29.32 6.48 9.05
C GLY A 634 -30.24 5.45 8.43
N VAL A 635 -30.42 5.56 7.12
CA VAL A 635 -31.17 4.62 6.28
C VAL A 635 -30.18 3.76 5.51
N LEU A 636 -30.35 2.44 5.51
CA LEU A 636 -29.52 1.54 4.72
C LEU A 636 -29.77 1.79 3.22
N VAL A 637 -28.75 2.27 2.51
CA VAL A 637 -28.86 2.65 1.08
C VAL A 637 -28.03 1.76 0.15
N TYR A 638 -27.02 1.07 0.69
CA TYR A 638 -26.22 0.09 -0.05
C TYR A 638 -25.78 -1.05 0.86
N GLN A 639 -25.74 -2.27 0.31
CA GLN A 639 -25.26 -3.46 1.00
C GLN A 639 -24.57 -4.39 0.01
N ASP A 640 -23.42 -4.92 0.42
CA ASP A 640 -22.78 -6.07 -0.21
C ASP A 640 -22.33 -7.11 0.83
N ALA A 641 -21.56 -8.12 0.39
CA ALA A 641 -21.13 -9.21 1.26
C ALA A 641 -20.27 -8.76 2.46
N ASN A 642 -19.57 -7.62 2.36
CA ASN A 642 -18.62 -7.16 3.37
C ASN A 642 -19.06 -5.86 4.06
N TYR A 643 -19.86 -5.02 3.39
CA TYR A 643 -20.19 -3.68 3.85
C TYR A 643 -21.68 -3.36 3.79
N ASN A 644 -22.13 -2.57 4.76
CA ASN A 644 -23.41 -1.87 4.74
C ASN A 644 -23.16 -0.37 4.82
N VAL A 645 -23.87 0.42 4.01
CA VAL A 645 -23.76 1.88 3.95
C VAL A 645 -25.09 2.50 4.37
N TYR A 646 -25.04 3.36 5.37
CA TYR A 646 -26.20 4.08 5.89
C TYR A 646 -26.09 5.56 5.54
N GLU A 647 -27.11 6.15 4.93
CA GLU A 647 -27.22 7.59 4.68
C GLU A 647 -27.80 8.29 5.92
N ILE A 648 -27.09 9.31 6.42
CA ILE A 648 -27.44 10.07 7.62
C ILE A 648 -28.25 11.31 7.22
N GLY A 649 -29.39 11.55 7.90
CA GLY A 649 -30.20 12.74 7.67
C GLY A 649 -31.23 12.63 6.53
N ALA A 650 -31.35 11.48 5.86
CA ALA A 650 -32.55 11.15 5.09
C ALA A 650 -33.74 11.08 6.06
N SER A 651 -34.73 11.95 5.90
CA SER A 651 -35.82 12.15 6.84
C SER A 651 -36.44 10.83 7.32
N SER A 652 -36.20 10.47 8.57
CA SER A 652 -37.18 9.73 9.37
C SER A 652 -37.42 10.53 10.64
N SER A 653 -38.71 10.76 10.87
CA SER A 653 -39.34 11.34 12.05
C SER A 653 -38.49 11.31 13.32
N SER A 654 -38.27 12.52 13.85
CA SER A 654 -38.00 12.85 15.26
C SER A 654 -37.96 11.67 16.23
N LEU A 655 -36.79 11.38 16.78
CA LEU A 655 -36.65 10.76 18.10
C LEU A 655 -35.48 11.40 18.83
N THR A 656 -35.82 12.46 19.57
CA THR A 656 -34.94 13.10 20.56
C THR A 656 -34.80 12.22 21.79
N ILE A 657 -33.56 12.06 22.23
CA ILE A 657 -33.07 11.22 23.33
C ILE A 657 -33.45 11.81 24.69
N SER A 658 -33.64 10.97 25.73
CA SER A 658 -33.07 11.29 27.05
C SER A 658 -32.75 10.07 27.92
N ASN A 659 -31.44 9.96 28.19
CA ASN A 659 -30.73 9.60 29.42
C ASN A 659 -30.78 8.16 29.99
N GLU A 660 -29.56 7.69 30.26
CA GLU A 660 -29.14 6.63 31.20
C GLU A 660 -30.27 5.83 31.85
N ILE A 661 -30.47 4.60 31.39
CA ILE A 661 -31.33 3.65 32.09
C ILE A 661 -30.44 2.71 32.89
N SER A 662 -30.40 2.94 34.20
CA SER A 662 -29.94 1.95 35.17
C SER A 662 -30.83 0.71 35.06
N VAL A 663 -30.24 -0.44 34.80
CA VAL A 663 -30.95 -1.72 34.77
C VAL A 663 -31.40 -2.05 36.20
N GLY A 664 -32.68 -1.84 36.51
CA GLY A 664 -33.30 -2.27 37.75
C GLY A 664 -33.32 -3.80 37.91
N SER A 665 -33.57 -4.30 39.12
CA SER A 665 -33.68 -5.74 39.37
C SER A 665 -35.09 -6.23 39.03
N PRO A 666 -35.27 -7.32 38.26
CA PRO A 666 -36.59 -7.78 37.84
C PRO A 666 -37.41 -8.32 39.01
N SER A 667 -38.66 -7.86 39.13
CA SER A 667 -39.67 -8.44 40.02
C SER A 667 -40.66 -9.32 39.23
N ARG A 668 -40.80 -10.59 39.61
CA ARG A 668 -41.83 -11.50 39.08
C ARG A 668 -43.21 -11.06 39.59
N VAL A 669 -44.19 -10.97 38.71
CA VAL A 669 -45.57 -10.56 39.04
C VAL A 669 -46.54 -11.71 38.74
N ASN A 670 -47.37 -12.06 39.72
CA ASN A 670 -48.44 -13.05 39.59
C ASN A 670 -49.81 -12.43 39.23
N ASP A 671 -49.89 -11.10 39.12
CA ASP A 671 -51.12 -10.37 38.82
C ASP A 671 -51.29 -10.06 37.33
N THR A 672 -52.54 -10.12 36.85
CA THR A 672 -52.89 -9.87 35.43
C THR A 672 -52.92 -8.39 35.06
N THR A 673 -52.85 -7.48 36.04
CA THR A 673 -52.76 -6.03 35.81
C THR A 673 -51.68 -5.44 36.71
N PHE A 674 -50.72 -4.70 36.13
CA PHE A 674 -49.59 -4.13 36.86
C PHE A 674 -49.16 -2.79 36.27
N ASN A 675 -48.56 -1.93 37.10
CA ASN A 675 -48.06 -0.62 36.69
C ASN A 675 -46.56 -0.67 36.42
N VAL A 676 -46.13 0.00 35.35
CA VAL A 676 -44.74 0.06 34.93
C VAL A 676 -44.31 1.51 34.72
N ASP A 677 -43.10 1.82 35.17
CA ASP A 677 -42.44 3.12 35.01
C ASP A 677 -41.01 2.94 34.50
N LYS A 678 -40.31 4.06 34.26
CA LYS A 678 -38.93 4.08 33.73
C LYS A 678 -37.89 3.38 34.63
N ASP A 679 -38.20 3.20 35.91
CA ASP A 679 -37.26 2.70 36.92
C ASP A 679 -37.42 1.18 37.13
N ASN A 680 -38.45 0.56 36.54
CA ASN A 680 -38.75 -0.86 36.66
C ASN A 680 -39.11 -1.48 35.29
N PHE A 681 -38.40 -2.54 34.87
CA PHE A 681 -38.87 -3.39 33.76
C PHE A 681 -39.46 -4.69 34.32
N TYR A 682 -40.51 -5.18 33.68
CA TYR A 682 -41.16 -6.42 34.10
C TYR A 682 -40.88 -7.54 33.13
N VAL A 683 -40.69 -8.73 33.69
CA VAL A 683 -40.52 -9.98 32.95
C VAL A 683 -41.70 -10.87 33.27
N LEU A 684 -42.53 -11.13 32.26
CA LEU A 684 -43.53 -12.20 32.33
C LEU A 684 -42.88 -13.46 31.75
N GLU A 685 -42.74 -14.49 32.58
CA GLU A 685 -42.13 -15.76 32.21
C GLU A 685 -43.20 -16.84 32.13
N TYR A 686 -43.26 -17.55 31.01
CA TYR A 686 -44.21 -18.64 30.77
C TYR A 686 -43.46 -19.90 30.39
N ASP A 687 -43.91 -21.02 30.97
CA ASP A 687 -43.48 -22.35 30.57
C ASP A 687 -44.31 -22.78 29.35
N LEU A 688 -43.62 -23.10 28.27
CA LEU A 688 -44.19 -23.55 27.00
C LEU A 688 -44.06 -25.08 26.90
N ASP A 689 -45.09 -25.74 26.35
CA ASP A 689 -44.97 -27.15 25.97
C ASP A 689 -44.14 -27.27 24.68
N SER A 690 -43.33 -28.32 24.60
CA SER A 690 -42.33 -28.55 23.54
C SER A 690 -42.89 -28.74 22.12
N GLN A 691 -44.23 -28.76 21.97
CA GLN A 691 -44.93 -29.02 20.71
C GLN A 691 -45.70 -27.82 20.12
N ILE A 692 -45.56 -26.63 20.68
CA ILE A 692 -46.29 -25.42 20.25
C ILE A 692 -45.82 -24.99 18.85
N ARG A 693 -46.77 -24.70 17.96
CA ARG A 693 -46.48 -24.24 16.59
C ARG A 693 -46.65 -22.75 16.46
N ASN A 694 -47.69 -22.19 17.07
CA ASN A 694 -47.99 -20.77 17.04
C ASN A 694 -48.38 -20.29 18.44
N LEU A 695 -47.92 -19.10 18.80
CA LEU A 695 -48.25 -18.44 20.04
C LEU A 695 -48.84 -17.07 19.73
N GLU A 696 -50.07 -16.81 20.17
CA GLU A 696 -50.69 -15.49 20.09
C GLU A 696 -50.73 -14.87 21.48
N VAL A 697 -50.07 -13.74 21.65
CA VAL A 697 -50.00 -13.00 22.93
C VAL A 697 -50.78 -11.71 22.79
N LYS A 698 -51.83 -11.53 23.61
CA LYS A 698 -52.66 -10.32 23.65
C LYS A 698 -52.48 -9.55 24.94
N ILE A 699 -52.02 -8.31 24.82
CA ILE A 699 -51.76 -7.40 25.93
C ILE A 699 -52.60 -6.15 25.73
N LYS A 700 -53.22 -5.66 26.79
CA LYS A 700 -53.81 -4.33 26.85
C LYS A 700 -52.91 -3.40 27.62
N LEU A 701 -52.70 -2.20 27.08
CA LEU A 701 -51.98 -1.13 27.76
C LEU A 701 -52.84 0.10 27.89
N LYS A 702 -52.81 0.73 29.05
CA LYS A 702 -53.42 2.03 29.28
C LYS A 702 -52.37 2.98 29.78
N CYS A 703 -52.31 4.14 29.15
CA CYS A 703 -51.23 5.10 29.37
C CYS A 703 -51.72 6.15 30.36
N GLY A 704 -50.97 6.33 31.45
CA GLY A 704 -51.23 7.38 32.44
C GLY A 704 -50.77 8.74 31.93
N GLU A 705 -49.70 8.75 31.12
CA GLU A 705 -49.14 9.91 30.43
C GLU A 705 -48.73 9.53 29.00
N ASN A 706 -48.58 10.51 28.10
CA ASN A 706 -48.09 10.26 26.75
C ASN A 706 -46.65 9.74 26.84
N GLY A 707 -46.34 8.66 26.12
CA GLY A 707 -45.03 8.06 26.27
C GLY A 707 -44.68 6.97 25.27
N LEU A 708 -43.46 6.46 25.43
CA LEU A 708 -42.84 5.44 24.59
C LEU A 708 -42.54 4.21 25.43
N TRP A 709 -42.76 3.03 24.86
CA TRP A 709 -42.46 1.77 25.54
C TRP A 709 -41.86 0.76 24.56
N LYS A 710 -41.04 -0.14 25.12
CA LYS A 710 -40.23 -1.11 24.39
C LYS A 710 -40.62 -2.55 24.73
N ASN A 711 -41.01 -3.23 23.66
CA ASN A 711 -41.29 -4.65 23.48
C ASN A 711 -40.04 -5.48 23.37
N TYR A 712 -39.75 -6.40 24.30
CA TYR A 712 -38.80 -7.45 23.99
C TYR A 712 -39.34 -8.83 24.34
N ILE A 713 -39.23 -9.78 23.39
CA ILE A 713 -39.62 -11.17 23.56
C ILE A 713 -38.39 -12.08 23.42
N GLU A 714 -38.11 -12.85 24.46
CA GLU A 714 -37.01 -13.82 24.55
C GLU A 714 -37.58 -15.25 24.60
N PHE A 715 -36.92 -16.16 23.89
CA PHE A 715 -37.16 -17.61 24.00
C PHE A 715 -35.90 -18.27 24.58
N ASP A 716 -36.03 -18.87 25.77
CA ASP A 716 -34.96 -19.52 26.55
C ASP A 716 -33.72 -18.64 26.83
N ARG A 717 -33.37 -18.52 28.13
CA ARG A 717 -32.36 -17.62 28.76
C ARG A 717 -30.94 -17.54 28.13
N TYR A 718 -30.60 -18.37 27.14
CA TYR A 718 -29.24 -18.50 26.60
C TYR A 718 -29.16 -18.48 25.07
N THR A 719 -30.22 -18.07 24.37
CA THR A 719 -30.15 -17.91 22.92
C THR A 719 -29.93 -16.44 22.55
N ASN A 720 -28.93 -16.16 21.71
CA ASN A 720 -28.62 -14.81 21.17
C ASN A 720 -29.71 -14.23 20.25
N PHE A 721 -30.94 -14.73 20.37
CA PHE A 721 -32.07 -14.36 19.54
C PHE A 721 -32.94 -13.35 20.28
N THR A 722 -32.68 -12.06 20.04
CA THR A 722 -33.70 -11.04 20.23
C THR A 722 -34.68 -11.15 19.05
N ASN A 723 -35.76 -11.92 19.18
CA ASN A 723 -36.60 -12.23 18.02
C ASN A 723 -37.56 -11.10 17.64
N HIS A 724 -38.07 -10.33 18.60
CA HIS A 724 -38.90 -9.17 18.30
C HIS A 724 -38.60 -8.02 19.24
N LEU A 725 -38.25 -6.87 18.65
CA LEU A 725 -38.11 -5.58 19.30
C LEU A 725 -39.07 -4.61 18.64
N THR A 726 -40.06 -4.15 19.38
CA THR A 726 -41.02 -3.14 18.93
C THR A 726 -41.01 -1.96 19.89
N ILE A 727 -40.80 -0.77 19.36
CA ILE A 727 -41.05 0.48 20.08
C ILE A 727 -42.45 0.91 19.67
N ASN A 728 -43.31 1.18 20.64
CA ASN A 728 -44.63 1.72 20.32
C ASN A 728 -44.88 3.01 21.09
N GLU A 729 -45.72 3.85 20.51
CA GLU A 729 -46.18 5.10 21.07
C GLU A 729 -47.54 4.87 21.73
N CYS A 730 -47.83 5.61 22.80
CA CYS A 730 -49.14 5.60 23.40
C CYS A 730 -49.50 6.96 23.97
N ASN A 731 -50.71 7.43 23.67
CA ASN A 731 -51.23 8.69 24.19
C ASN A 731 -52.33 8.46 25.23
N VAL A 732 -52.45 9.37 26.20
CA VAL A 732 -53.46 9.35 27.27
C VAL A 732 -54.89 9.33 26.71
N SER A 733 -55.10 9.86 25.50
CA SER A 733 -56.38 9.87 24.79
C SER A 733 -56.85 8.50 24.31
N ASP A 734 -55.97 7.51 24.21
CA ASP A 734 -56.20 6.31 23.40
C ASP A 734 -56.92 5.19 24.17
N GLY A 735 -57.24 5.41 25.45
CA GLY A 735 -57.89 4.40 26.29
C GLY A 735 -56.99 3.18 26.51
N TRP A 736 -57.57 1.97 26.46
CA TRP A 736 -56.78 0.73 26.44
C TRP A 736 -56.37 0.41 24.99
N VAL A 737 -55.07 0.39 24.72
CA VAL A 737 -54.47 -0.01 23.45
C VAL A 737 -54.25 -1.53 23.47
N ASN A 738 -54.78 -2.23 22.47
CA ASN A 738 -54.58 -3.67 22.28
C ASN A 738 -53.32 -3.94 21.47
N ILE A 739 -52.52 -4.89 21.93
CA ILE A 739 -51.27 -5.26 21.30
C ILE A 739 -51.22 -6.76 21.18
N GLU A 740 -51.16 -7.20 19.94
CA GLU A 740 -51.23 -8.61 19.57
C GLU A 740 -49.93 -9.02 18.90
N TYR A 741 -49.31 -10.06 19.43
CA TYR A 741 -48.12 -10.68 18.84
C TYR A 741 -48.46 -12.08 18.38
N ILE A 742 -48.24 -12.37 17.09
CA ILE A 742 -48.26 -13.73 16.55
C ILE A 742 -46.82 -14.18 16.42
N LEU A 743 -46.45 -15.20 17.19
CA LEU A 743 -45.07 -15.64 17.36
C LEU A 743 -44.95 -17.11 17.00
N ILE A 744 -43.86 -17.46 16.32
CA ILE A 744 -43.50 -18.84 16.00
C ILE A 744 -42.27 -19.20 16.84
N PRO A 745 -42.44 -19.93 17.97
CA PRO A 745 -41.31 -20.27 18.84
C PRO A 745 -40.36 -21.24 18.13
N PRO A 746 -39.04 -21.12 18.32
CA PRO A 746 -38.08 -22.13 17.88
C PRO A 746 -38.44 -23.53 18.42
N LYS A 747 -38.23 -24.58 17.62
CA LYS A 747 -38.59 -25.95 17.99
C LYS A 747 -37.87 -26.38 19.28
N GLY A 748 -38.64 -26.78 20.29
CA GLY A 748 -38.10 -27.21 21.59
C GLY A 748 -37.93 -26.09 22.63
N THR A 749 -38.43 -24.89 22.35
CA THR A 749 -38.48 -23.79 23.33
C THR A 749 -39.25 -24.21 24.58
N LYS A 750 -38.71 -23.91 25.77
CA LYS A 750 -39.35 -24.24 27.05
C LYS A 750 -39.84 -23.03 27.80
N HIS A 751 -39.21 -21.87 27.62
CA HIS A 751 -39.57 -20.66 28.32
C HIS A 751 -39.75 -19.50 27.35
N LEU A 752 -40.87 -18.81 27.48
CA LEU A 752 -41.11 -17.50 26.87
C LEU A 752 -40.93 -16.43 27.94
N ARG A 753 -40.18 -15.38 27.62
CA ARG A 753 -40.14 -14.18 28.45
C ARG A 753 -40.53 -12.96 27.66
N LEU A 754 -41.49 -12.22 28.19
CA LEU A 754 -41.92 -10.94 27.68
C LEU A 754 -41.40 -9.85 28.62
N PHE A 755 -40.57 -8.98 28.08
CA PHE A 755 -40.03 -7.81 28.74
C PHE A 755 -40.82 -6.60 28.29
N LEU A 756 -41.39 -5.89 29.27
CA LEU A 756 -42.07 -4.61 29.04
C LEU A 756 -41.29 -3.52 29.74
N GLN A 757 -40.74 -2.59 28.94
CA GLN A 757 -39.91 -1.50 29.46
C GLN A 757 -40.42 -0.14 28.96
N PRO A 758 -41.01 0.68 29.84
CA PRO A 758 -41.28 2.08 29.57
C PRO A 758 -39.97 2.82 29.31
N MET A 759 -39.93 3.54 28.21
CA MET A 759 -38.82 4.45 27.91
C MET A 759 -39.15 5.87 28.39
N ILE A 760 -40.42 6.30 28.28
CA ILE A 760 -40.93 7.59 28.75
C ILE A 760 -42.38 7.38 29.22
N GLY A 761 -42.77 7.92 30.39
CA GLY A 761 -44.15 7.88 30.93
C GLY A 761 -44.44 6.74 31.91
N GLN A 762 -45.67 6.71 32.46
CA GLN A 762 -46.19 5.66 33.33
C GLN A 762 -47.36 4.92 32.66
N PHE A 763 -47.40 3.60 32.82
CA PHE A 763 -48.33 2.74 32.11
C PHE A 763 -48.95 1.70 33.04
N THR A 764 -50.23 1.41 32.82
CA THR A 764 -50.90 0.23 33.39
C THR A 764 -51.00 -0.83 32.30
N VAL A 765 -50.36 -1.96 32.52
CA VAL A 765 -50.42 -3.13 31.64
C VAL A 765 -51.46 -4.09 32.19
N LYS A 766 -52.34 -4.58 31.33
CA LYS A 766 -53.22 -5.70 31.62
C LYS A 766 -52.94 -6.81 30.61
N LEU A 767 -52.46 -7.95 31.08
CA LEU A 767 -52.39 -9.14 30.26
C LEU A 767 -53.80 -9.71 30.11
N GLU A 768 -54.29 -9.83 28.89
CA GLU A 768 -55.65 -10.35 28.66
C GLU A 768 -55.66 -11.83 28.37
N GLU A 769 -54.84 -12.29 27.42
CA GLU A 769 -54.89 -13.68 26.99
C GLU A 769 -53.60 -14.09 26.28
N ILE A 770 -53.17 -15.34 26.52
CA ILE A 770 -52.14 -16.01 25.72
C ILE A 770 -52.78 -17.25 25.13
N ILE A 771 -52.93 -17.28 23.82
CA ILE A 771 -53.51 -18.40 23.09
C ILE A 771 -52.35 -19.21 22.52
N ILE A 772 -52.26 -20.47 22.96
CA ILE A 772 -51.23 -21.42 22.55
C ILE A 772 -51.86 -22.38 21.53
N GLN A 773 -51.33 -22.44 20.30
CA GLN A 773 -51.81 -23.29 19.20
C GLN A 773 -50.79 -24.31 18.69
#